data_AF-A0A7S2PKS1-F1
#
_entry.id   AF-A0A7S2PKS1-F1
#
_cell.length_a   1.000
_cell.length_b   1.000
_cell.length_c   1.000
_cell.angle_alpha   90.00
_cell.angle_beta   90.00
_cell.angle_gamma   90.00
#
_symmetry.space_group_name_H-M   'P 1'
#
loop_
_entity.id
_entity.type
_entity.pdbx_description
1 polymer ?
#
loop_
_entity_poly.entity_id
_entity_poly.type
_entity_poly.pdbx_seq_one_letter_code
_entity_poly.pdbx_strand_id
1 'polypeptide(L)'
;MMVMASFPVGETLQSQVTPGVSSRYDFPLRPSSMALLIIDIQDELTKVDPTSEEYKHSIAFPRMIHNTERLLKSARLSKIQVIFTYLQALTDDCRDVSLDYKLSGDLSNLPGPSNPAKFLPGITPIAGEEISLPKTSCSVFQSTKLEYILRNLQVEQLLVVGQLTDQCVESAVRDAADLGFFVTVVDDACAANSADCHEKGLHGMKGFCRILETEQVLQEISSYDEANSEEQIIPSLPAAGHVKQQSASGADNTDHSITIPKPSQYVRDKDKGCETALLRSLRTAGVKFIRYTIVDAYNTIRCKAVPLNFLIERRVSRPMTSPTSIAEVCFAGLPTTMDVPKAPNLTASNVLTLEPDLSSLQILPYAPKTAMVLCTAHDQLTQDLSPLCTRGLLERVLQAAREEIGIEFCVGAEIEFMLYRLSKDGLMKPVDASTFANSTTLNDQEDFISSVYDQLRQQDISVELIHAESAPGQLEVVLSYSDNVLQIADNVLFAQETIRNVATHHGMKAVFLPKTSMLSAGNGLHLHFSFKDIGSPQNAFSDSSRTTGISRKGESFIEGLLDHLPSLLSFSLPTVNSYRRVGAGCWTGSSVDWSTEDKEVPVRVCVDLNTRKATNVEYKLADATANIYLELAMILSAGMEGLKSGKELRPMASPDAVAAPLPQSLQESLECLKLDNFLLSVLGPELSTAYIAVREYEATNEISLEKEVEAALGNA
;
A
#
# COMPACT_ATOMS: atom_id res chain seq x y z
N MET A 1 19.82 -24.54 -40.10
CA MET A 1 19.32 -25.51 -39.11
C MET A 1 19.27 -24.78 -37.78
N MET A 2 18.15 -24.09 -37.52
CA MET A 2 17.96 -23.26 -36.31
C MET A 2 17.64 -24.21 -35.15
N VAL A 3 18.42 -24.12 -34.08
CA VAL A 3 18.21 -24.87 -32.84
C VAL A 3 16.98 -24.26 -32.17
N MET A 4 15.86 -24.99 -32.16
CA MET A 4 14.68 -24.64 -31.36
C MET A 4 15.07 -24.80 -29.88
N ALA A 5 15.10 -23.70 -29.15
CA ALA A 5 15.32 -23.71 -27.70
C ALA A 5 14.04 -24.21 -27.01
N SER A 6 14.15 -25.26 -26.22
CA SER A 6 13.10 -25.74 -25.32
C SER A 6 12.75 -24.66 -24.29
N PHE A 7 11.48 -24.28 -24.18
CA PHE A 7 11.01 -23.25 -23.25
C PHE A 7 10.81 -23.83 -21.84
N PRO A 8 11.54 -23.38 -20.81
CA PRO A 8 11.32 -23.84 -19.45
C PRO A 8 9.97 -23.33 -18.93
N VAL A 9 9.09 -24.25 -18.55
CA VAL A 9 7.81 -23.93 -17.89
C VAL A 9 8.10 -23.28 -16.52
N GLY A 10 7.99 -21.95 -16.45
CA GLY A 10 8.05 -21.21 -15.17
C GLY A 10 8.74 -19.84 -15.19
N GLU A 11 9.41 -19.44 -16.28
CA GLU A 11 9.96 -18.09 -16.42
C GLU A 11 9.01 -17.16 -17.19
N THR A 12 8.89 -15.90 -16.75
CA THR A 12 8.18 -14.83 -17.45
C THR A 12 9.01 -14.38 -18.66
N LEU A 13 8.36 -14.06 -19.78
CA LEU A 13 9.01 -13.53 -20.99
C LEU A 13 9.79 -12.26 -20.68
N GLN A 14 9.27 -11.40 -19.80
CA GLN A 14 9.95 -10.18 -19.38
C GLN A 14 11.30 -10.46 -18.72
N SER A 15 11.44 -11.58 -17.99
CA SER A 15 12.70 -11.93 -17.35
C SER A 15 13.78 -12.42 -18.31
N GLN A 16 13.40 -12.77 -19.54
CA GLN A 16 14.30 -13.17 -20.61
C GLN A 16 14.82 -11.97 -21.43
N VAL A 17 14.27 -10.76 -21.21
CA VAL A 17 14.70 -9.54 -21.90
C VAL A 17 16.02 -9.02 -21.32
N THR A 18 17.00 -8.81 -22.19
CA THR A 18 18.26 -8.16 -21.88
C THR A 18 18.34 -6.81 -22.60
N PRO A 19 18.44 -5.67 -21.87
CA PRO A 19 18.51 -4.34 -22.47
C PRO A 19 19.64 -4.21 -23.50
N GLY A 20 19.31 -3.74 -24.70
CA GLY A 20 20.27 -3.55 -25.80
C GLY A 20 20.74 -4.84 -26.49
N VAL A 21 20.24 -6.00 -26.07
CA VAL A 21 20.61 -7.31 -26.65
C VAL A 21 19.39 -8.00 -27.24
N SER A 22 18.30 -8.11 -26.48
CA SER A 22 17.09 -8.79 -26.91
C SER A 22 16.30 -7.97 -27.92
N SER A 23 15.83 -8.65 -28.96
CA SER A 23 14.85 -8.16 -29.92
C SER A 23 13.46 -8.64 -29.53
N ARG A 24 12.43 -7.86 -29.84
CA ARG A 24 11.03 -8.29 -29.70
C ARG A 24 10.72 -9.58 -30.46
N TYR A 25 11.46 -9.86 -31.54
CA TYR A 25 11.29 -11.06 -32.36
C TYR A 25 11.92 -12.32 -31.72
N ASP A 26 12.66 -12.17 -30.62
CA ASP A 26 13.25 -13.32 -29.90
C ASP A 26 12.20 -14.06 -29.05
N PHE A 27 10.99 -13.50 -28.90
CA PHE A 27 9.94 -14.00 -28.02
C PHE A 27 8.73 -14.48 -28.84
N PRO A 28 8.68 -15.78 -29.23
CA PRO A 28 7.54 -16.34 -29.94
C PRO A 28 6.27 -16.36 -29.08
N LEU A 29 5.12 -16.53 -29.72
CA LEU A 29 3.83 -16.53 -29.03
C LEU A 29 3.73 -17.71 -28.06
N ARG A 30 3.24 -17.42 -26.84
CA ARG A 30 3.02 -18.37 -25.75
C ARG A 30 1.53 -18.36 -25.37
N PRO A 31 0.71 -19.24 -25.95
CA PRO A 31 -0.72 -19.38 -25.66
C PRO A 31 -1.11 -19.32 -24.18
N SER A 32 -0.31 -19.92 -23.29
CA SER A 32 -0.60 -19.98 -21.85
C SER A 32 -0.59 -18.63 -21.11
N SER A 33 0.04 -17.60 -21.68
CA SER A 33 0.23 -16.27 -21.06
C SER A 33 -0.08 -15.14 -22.04
N MET A 34 -0.94 -15.42 -23.02
CA MET A 34 -1.31 -14.50 -24.09
C MET A 34 -2.81 -14.19 -24.02
N ALA A 35 -3.18 -12.98 -24.47
CA ALA A 35 -4.56 -12.66 -24.84
C ALA A 35 -4.65 -12.19 -26.30
N LEU A 36 -5.72 -12.60 -26.98
CA LEU A 36 -6.18 -12.06 -28.25
C LEU A 36 -7.07 -10.84 -27.96
N LEU A 37 -6.59 -9.65 -28.34
CA LEU A 37 -7.28 -8.38 -28.19
C LEU A 37 -7.91 -7.96 -29.53
N ILE A 38 -9.24 -7.91 -29.57
CA ILE A 38 -10.02 -7.54 -30.74
C ILE A 38 -10.51 -6.10 -30.58
N ILE A 39 -10.04 -5.23 -31.47
CA ILE A 39 -10.26 -3.78 -31.40
C ILE A 39 -11.33 -3.34 -32.38
N ASP A 40 -12.47 -2.93 -31.81
CA ASP A 40 -13.55 -2.20 -32.46
C ASP A 40 -14.06 -2.79 -33.78
N ILE A 41 -14.12 -4.13 -33.89
CA ILE A 41 -14.69 -4.77 -35.08
C ILE A 41 -16.23 -4.73 -35.00
N GLN A 42 -16.80 -3.59 -35.42
CA GLN A 42 -18.22 -3.27 -35.28
C GLN A 42 -18.82 -2.62 -36.54
N ASP A 43 -20.14 -2.72 -36.70
CA ASP A 43 -20.90 -2.23 -37.86
C ASP A 43 -20.71 -0.72 -38.08
N GLU A 44 -20.67 0.06 -37.00
CA GLU A 44 -20.69 1.53 -37.06
C GLU A 44 -19.38 2.15 -37.55
N LEU A 45 -18.29 1.39 -37.51
CA LEU A 45 -17.00 1.76 -38.09
C LEU A 45 -16.86 1.28 -39.54
N THR A 46 -17.77 0.41 -39.99
CA THR A 46 -17.94 0.01 -41.40
C THR A 46 -19.06 0.83 -42.05
N LYS A 47 -18.91 2.16 -42.13
CA LYS A 47 -19.92 3.06 -42.75
C LYS A 47 -20.10 2.87 -44.27
N VAL A 48 -19.39 1.92 -44.86
CA VAL A 48 -19.51 1.57 -46.27
C VAL A 48 -20.38 0.31 -46.36
N ASP A 49 -21.46 0.37 -47.14
CA ASP A 49 -22.39 -0.75 -47.33
C ASP A 49 -21.59 -2.03 -47.66
N PRO A 50 -21.70 -3.12 -46.87
CA PRO A 50 -20.94 -4.37 -47.07
C PRO A 50 -21.08 -4.98 -48.46
N THR A 51 -22.14 -4.60 -49.19
CA THR A 51 -22.43 -5.05 -50.55
C THR A 51 -21.93 -4.09 -51.64
N SER A 52 -21.51 -2.88 -51.28
CA SER A 52 -21.02 -1.86 -52.20
C SER A 52 -19.64 -2.17 -52.77
N GLU A 53 -19.36 -1.69 -53.98
CA GLU A 53 -18.03 -1.78 -54.59
C GLU A 53 -16.98 -1.01 -53.78
N GLU A 54 -17.35 0.06 -53.08
CA GLU A 54 -16.45 0.82 -52.21
C GLU A 54 -15.99 -0.01 -50.99
N TYR A 55 -16.86 -0.86 -50.44
CA TYR A 55 -16.49 -1.80 -49.37
C TYR A 55 -15.55 -2.89 -49.88
N LYS A 56 -15.84 -3.45 -51.07
CA LYS A 56 -14.96 -4.43 -51.74
C LYS A 56 -13.60 -3.83 -52.13
N HIS A 57 -13.55 -2.53 -52.42
CA HIS A 57 -12.33 -1.78 -52.75
C HIS A 57 -11.66 -1.13 -51.53
N SER A 58 -12.24 -1.19 -50.34
CA SER A 58 -11.53 -0.97 -49.08
C SER A 58 -10.70 -2.23 -48.79
N ILE A 59 -9.56 -2.34 -49.49
CA ILE A 59 -8.76 -3.56 -49.76
C ILE A 59 -8.50 -4.48 -48.54
N ALA A 60 -8.61 -3.99 -47.30
CA ALA A 60 -8.28 -4.74 -46.09
C ALA A 60 -9.48 -5.34 -45.31
N PHE A 61 -10.73 -4.87 -45.45
CA PHE A 61 -11.82 -5.27 -44.52
C PHE A 61 -12.30 -6.73 -44.65
N PRO A 62 -12.64 -7.25 -45.85
CA PRO A 62 -13.02 -8.66 -45.98
C PRO A 62 -11.90 -9.63 -45.58
N ARG A 63 -10.64 -9.26 -45.91
CA ARG A 63 -9.44 -9.99 -45.49
C ARG A 63 -9.31 -10.01 -43.98
N MET A 64 -9.41 -8.84 -43.35
CA MET A 64 -9.35 -8.67 -41.89
C MET A 64 -10.39 -9.54 -41.20
N ILE A 65 -11.66 -9.47 -41.63
CA ILE A 65 -12.74 -10.26 -41.05
C ILE A 65 -12.43 -11.76 -41.14
N HIS A 66 -12.10 -12.25 -42.34
CA HIS A 66 -11.78 -13.65 -42.56
C HIS A 66 -10.63 -14.14 -41.68
N ASN A 67 -9.56 -13.35 -41.57
CA ASN A 67 -8.40 -13.68 -40.78
C ASN A 67 -8.67 -13.60 -39.27
N THR A 68 -9.42 -12.61 -38.81
CA THR A 68 -9.85 -12.54 -37.40
C THR A 68 -10.71 -13.74 -37.01
N GLU A 69 -11.62 -14.22 -37.85
CA GLU A 69 -12.40 -15.44 -37.57
C GLU A 69 -11.50 -16.67 -37.38
N ARG A 70 -10.45 -16.80 -38.20
CA ARG A 70 -9.47 -17.89 -38.10
C ARG A 70 -8.67 -17.82 -36.80
N LEU A 71 -8.21 -16.62 -36.44
CA LEU A 71 -7.49 -16.38 -35.19
C LEU A 71 -8.37 -16.62 -33.97
N LEU A 72 -9.64 -16.18 -33.99
CA LEU A 72 -10.64 -16.44 -32.96
C LEU A 72 -10.85 -17.94 -32.76
N LYS A 73 -11.02 -18.69 -33.85
CA LYS A 73 -11.16 -20.15 -33.79
C LYS A 73 -9.94 -20.81 -33.17
N SER A 74 -8.73 -20.39 -33.56
CA SER A 74 -7.49 -20.91 -32.99
C SER A 74 -7.36 -20.55 -31.51
N ALA A 75 -7.63 -19.30 -31.13
CA ALA A 75 -7.55 -18.84 -29.75
C ALA A 75 -8.48 -19.62 -28.83
N ARG A 76 -9.73 -19.85 -29.26
CA ARG A 76 -10.70 -20.66 -28.52
C ARG A 76 -10.26 -22.13 -28.38
N LEU A 77 -9.67 -22.72 -29.42
CA LEU A 77 -9.16 -24.10 -29.38
C LEU A 77 -7.96 -24.24 -28.44
N SER A 78 -7.02 -23.30 -28.47
CA SER A 78 -5.82 -23.29 -27.63
C SER A 78 -6.04 -22.63 -26.26
N LYS A 79 -7.30 -22.30 -25.91
CA LYS A 79 -7.70 -21.68 -24.62
C LYS A 79 -6.98 -20.35 -24.31
N ILE A 80 -6.64 -19.59 -25.34
CA ILE A 80 -6.10 -18.24 -25.22
C ILE A 80 -7.21 -17.30 -24.75
N GLN A 81 -6.89 -16.34 -23.88
CA GLN A 81 -7.87 -15.36 -23.40
C GLN A 81 -8.34 -14.49 -24.56
N VAL A 82 -9.65 -14.35 -24.77
CA VAL A 82 -10.22 -13.52 -25.84
C VAL A 82 -10.91 -12.31 -25.22
N ILE A 83 -10.50 -11.11 -25.66
CA ILE A 83 -10.99 -9.83 -25.15
C ILE A 83 -11.43 -8.97 -26.32
N PHE A 84 -12.70 -8.57 -26.30
CA PHE A 84 -13.31 -7.65 -27.26
C PHE A 84 -13.38 -6.24 -26.69
N THR A 85 -13.14 -5.27 -27.54
CA THR A 85 -13.32 -3.85 -27.25
C THR A 85 -14.14 -3.22 -28.37
N TYR A 86 -14.97 -2.25 -28.04
CA TYR A 86 -15.90 -1.65 -28.99
C TYR A 86 -16.24 -0.22 -28.57
N LEU A 87 -16.55 0.65 -29.54
CA LEU A 87 -16.91 2.04 -29.26
C LEU A 87 -18.38 2.14 -28.86
N GLN A 88 -18.63 2.53 -27.62
CA GLN A 88 -19.97 2.79 -27.11
C GLN A 88 -19.91 3.82 -25.97
N ALA A 89 -20.72 4.87 -26.09
CA ALA A 89 -20.94 5.83 -25.02
C ALA A 89 -21.78 5.23 -23.88
N LEU A 90 -21.50 5.68 -22.67
CA LEU A 90 -22.30 5.39 -21.47
C LEU A 90 -23.64 6.14 -21.50
N THR A 91 -23.74 7.22 -22.28
CA THR A 91 -24.94 8.04 -22.42
C THR A 91 -25.30 8.30 -23.88
N ASP A 92 -26.60 8.34 -24.22
CA ASP A 92 -27.05 8.52 -25.60
C ASP A 92 -26.68 9.90 -26.20
N ASP A 93 -26.43 10.90 -25.36
CA ASP A 93 -25.94 12.22 -25.79
C ASP A 93 -24.40 12.30 -25.83
N CYS A 94 -23.71 11.15 -25.70
CA CYS A 94 -22.27 11.01 -25.81
C CYS A 94 -21.49 11.97 -24.89
N ARG A 95 -22.06 12.41 -23.76
CA ARG A 95 -21.40 13.40 -22.88
C ARG A 95 -20.13 12.84 -22.24
N ASP A 96 -20.02 11.52 -22.15
CA ASP A 96 -18.93 10.75 -21.55
C ASP A 96 -17.79 10.42 -22.53
N VAL A 97 -17.97 10.65 -23.84
CA VAL A 97 -16.91 10.37 -24.81
C VAL A 97 -15.77 11.39 -24.72
N SER A 98 -14.59 10.97 -25.18
CA SER A 98 -13.38 11.81 -25.14
C SER A 98 -13.58 13.14 -25.88
N LEU A 99 -12.81 14.15 -25.48
CA LEU A 99 -12.84 15.44 -26.16
C LEU A 99 -12.50 15.30 -27.65
N ASP A 100 -11.54 14.46 -27.99
CA ASP A 100 -11.19 14.17 -29.38
C ASP A 100 -12.40 13.65 -30.16
N TYR A 101 -13.13 12.66 -29.65
CA TYR A 101 -14.29 12.10 -30.33
C TYR A 101 -15.45 13.09 -30.45
N LYS A 102 -15.66 13.93 -29.43
CA LYS A 102 -16.62 15.06 -29.51
C LYS A 102 -16.30 16.02 -30.65
N LEU A 103 -15.02 16.18 -30.99
CA LEU A 103 -14.54 17.08 -32.03
C LEU A 103 -14.40 16.38 -33.41
N SER A 104 -14.27 15.06 -33.43
CA SER A 104 -13.97 14.24 -34.62
C SER A 104 -15.21 13.85 -35.45
N GLY A 105 -16.14 14.80 -35.65
CA GLY A 105 -17.24 14.71 -36.61
C GLY A 105 -18.03 13.40 -36.54
N ASP A 106 -17.70 12.46 -37.43
CA ASP A 106 -18.31 11.13 -37.55
C ASP A 106 -18.25 10.24 -36.30
N LEU A 107 -17.34 10.53 -35.36
CA LEU A 107 -17.17 9.83 -34.07
C LEU A 107 -17.82 10.57 -32.90
N SER A 108 -18.48 11.72 -33.15
CA SER A 108 -19.17 12.51 -32.11
C SER A 108 -20.49 11.91 -31.64
N ASN A 109 -21.01 10.90 -32.35
CA ASN A 109 -22.24 10.17 -32.05
C ASN A 109 -21.96 8.67 -32.00
N LEU A 110 -21.27 8.21 -30.96
CA LEU A 110 -21.08 6.78 -30.73
C LEU A 110 -22.43 6.09 -30.43
N PRO A 111 -22.53 4.76 -30.63
CA PRO A 111 -23.60 3.95 -30.06
C PRO A 111 -23.80 4.26 -28.59
N GLY A 112 -25.06 4.31 -28.13
CA GLY A 112 -25.42 4.59 -26.74
C GLY A 112 -26.32 3.49 -26.17
N PRO A 113 -26.73 3.58 -24.89
CA PRO A 113 -27.60 2.58 -24.27
C PRO A 113 -28.90 2.30 -25.05
N SER A 114 -29.46 3.29 -25.75
CA SER A 114 -30.69 3.13 -26.54
C SER A 114 -30.48 2.48 -27.92
N ASN A 115 -29.25 2.51 -28.44
CA ASN A 115 -28.86 1.83 -29.69
C ASN A 115 -27.41 1.32 -29.53
N PRO A 116 -27.22 0.15 -28.88
CA PRO A 116 -25.91 -0.37 -28.52
C PRO A 116 -25.10 -0.79 -29.76
N ALA A 117 -23.79 -0.83 -29.61
CA ALA A 117 -22.86 -1.21 -30.67
C ALA A 117 -23.10 -2.65 -31.15
N LYS A 118 -22.86 -2.90 -32.44
CA LYS A 118 -23.11 -4.20 -33.07
C LYS A 118 -21.84 -4.79 -33.64
N PHE A 119 -21.49 -5.98 -33.19
CA PHE A 119 -20.35 -6.73 -33.71
C PHE A 119 -20.67 -7.34 -35.09
N LEU A 120 -19.66 -7.42 -35.95
CA LEU A 120 -19.81 -8.06 -37.25
C LEU A 120 -20.14 -9.56 -37.10
N PRO A 121 -21.00 -10.12 -37.99
CA PRO A 121 -21.27 -11.55 -38.01
C PRO A 121 -19.98 -12.38 -38.09
N GLY A 122 -19.85 -13.39 -37.23
CA GLY A 122 -18.66 -14.26 -37.15
C GLY A 122 -17.57 -13.78 -36.17
N ILE A 123 -17.57 -12.50 -35.81
CA ILE A 123 -16.63 -11.87 -34.87
C ILE A 123 -17.41 -11.35 -33.67
N THR A 124 -18.15 -12.23 -33.02
CA THR A 124 -18.99 -11.91 -31.85
C THR A 124 -18.42 -12.55 -30.58
N PRO A 125 -18.42 -11.83 -29.44
CA PRO A 125 -18.05 -12.42 -28.17
C PRO A 125 -19.03 -13.51 -27.74
N ILE A 126 -18.54 -14.57 -27.11
CA ILE A 126 -19.36 -15.58 -26.46
C ILE A 126 -19.79 -15.04 -25.09
N ALA A 127 -21.08 -14.72 -24.98
CA ALA A 127 -21.64 -14.13 -23.76
C ALA A 127 -21.41 -15.03 -22.54
N GLY A 128 -20.81 -14.46 -21.49
CA GLY A 128 -20.50 -15.17 -20.25
C GLY A 128 -19.17 -15.94 -20.26
N GLU A 129 -18.50 -16.04 -21.42
CA GLU A 129 -17.20 -16.70 -21.56
C GLU A 129 -16.07 -15.73 -21.92
N GLU A 130 -16.35 -14.75 -22.78
CA GLU A 130 -15.35 -13.81 -23.29
C GLU A 130 -15.57 -12.39 -22.75
N ILE A 131 -14.49 -11.65 -22.55
CA ILE A 131 -14.53 -10.30 -21.98
C ILE A 131 -14.88 -9.31 -23.09
N SER A 132 -15.84 -8.42 -22.85
CA SER A 132 -16.24 -7.36 -23.79
C SER A 132 -16.26 -6.02 -23.07
N LEU A 133 -15.48 -5.05 -23.55
CA LEU A 133 -15.29 -3.75 -22.88
C LEU A 133 -15.74 -2.60 -23.80
N PRO A 134 -16.79 -1.84 -23.42
CA PRO A 134 -17.12 -0.60 -24.13
C PRO A 134 -16.04 0.44 -23.85
N LYS A 135 -15.61 1.15 -24.89
CA LYS A 135 -14.61 2.21 -24.78
C LYS A 135 -15.13 3.51 -25.40
N THR A 136 -14.74 4.63 -24.79
CA THR A 136 -15.27 5.97 -25.11
C THR A 136 -14.20 6.89 -25.70
N SER A 137 -13.03 6.34 -26.03
CA SER A 137 -11.90 7.04 -26.65
C SER A 137 -11.12 6.12 -27.61
N CYS A 138 -10.11 6.69 -28.28
CA CYS A 138 -9.20 5.94 -29.15
C CYS A 138 -8.35 4.93 -28.35
N SER A 139 -7.81 5.36 -27.20
CA SER A 139 -7.06 4.49 -26.29
C SER A 139 -8.01 3.62 -25.47
N VAL A 140 -7.92 2.31 -25.70
CA VAL A 140 -8.62 1.31 -24.88
C VAL A 140 -8.12 1.28 -23.44
N PHE A 141 -6.82 1.53 -23.20
CA PHE A 141 -6.24 1.50 -21.86
C PHE A 141 -6.68 2.69 -21.00
N GLN A 142 -6.93 3.85 -21.62
CA GLN A 142 -7.39 5.05 -20.91
C GLN A 142 -8.89 5.05 -20.62
N SER A 143 -9.70 4.46 -21.49
CA SER A 143 -11.17 4.50 -21.37
C SER A 143 -11.81 3.22 -20.84
N THR A 144 -11.00 2.21 -20.46
CA THR A 144 -11.49 0.94 -19.91
C THR A 144 -10.61 0.45 -18.75
N LYS A 145 -11.01 -0.65 -18.11
CA LYS A 145 -10.21 -1.35 -17.08
C LYS A 145 -9.31 -2.45 -17.68
N LEU A 146 -8.95 -2.36 -18.96
CA LEU A 146 -8.23 -3.43 -19.66
C LEU A 146 -6.91 -3.80 -18.98
N GLU A 147 -6.09 -2.83 -18.54
CA GLU A 147 -4.82 -3.15 -17.87
C GLU A 147 -5.07 -4.00 -16.62
N TYR A 148 -5.96 -3.54 -15.73
CA TYR A 148 -6.32 -4.26 -14.51
C TYR A 148 -6.75 -5.71 -14.82
N ILE A 149 -7.55 -5.91 -15.86
CA ILE A 149 -8.01 -7.24 -16.29
C ILE A 149 -6.82 -8.09 -16.77
N LEU A 150 -5.97 -7.55 -17.65
CA LEU A 150 -4.82 -8.27 -18.20
C LEU A 150 -3.82 -8.69 -17.12
N ARG A 151 -3.57 -7.84 -16.13
CA ARG A 151 -2.70 -8.16 -14.98
C ARG A 151 -3.27 -9.29 -14.13
N ASN A 152 -4.57 -9.26 -13.84
CA ASN A 152 -5.24 -10.34 -13.09
C ASN A 152 -5.27 -11.66 -13.84
N LEU A 153 -5.34 -11.62 -15.18
CA LEU A 153 -5.25 -12.79 -16.05
C LEU A 153 -3.80 -13.26 -16.27
N GLN A 154 -2.80 -12.59 -15.68
CA GLN A 154 -1.37 -12.87 -15.86
C GLN A 154 -0.95 -12.92 -17.33
N VAL A 155 -1.54 -12.04 -18.14
CA VAL A 155 -1.20 -11.91 -19.56
C VAL A 155 0.13 -11.17 -19.67
N GLU A 156 1.07 -11.76 -20.40
CA GLU A 156 2.37 -11.15 -20.74
C GLU A 156 2.44 -10.73 -22.21
N GLN A 157 1.68 -11.40 -23.09
CA GLN A 157 1.64 -11.17 -24.53
C GLN A 157 0.25 -10.73 -25.01
N LEU A 158 0.21 -9.69 -25.84
CA LEU A 158 -1.01 -9.26 -26.53
C LEU A 158 -0.88 -9.50 -28.02
N LEU A 159 -1.80 -10.31 -28.54
CA LEU A 159 -2.02 -10.47 -29.97
C LEU A 159 -3.15 -9.52 -30.39
N VAL A 160 -2.83 -8.49 -31.15
CA VAL A 160 -3.74 -7.38 -31.45
C VAL A 160 -4.24 -7.47 -32.90
N VAL A 161 -5.57 -7.40 -33.05
CA VAL A 161 -6.29 -7.35 -34.33
C VAL A 161 -7.39 -6.30 -34.26
N GLY A 162 -7.81 -5.70 -35.38
CA GLY A 162 -8.91 -4.73 -35.32
C GLY A 162 -9.03 -3.74 -36.46
N GLN A 163 -10.00 -2.85 -36.32
CA GLN A 163 -10.28 -1.77 -37.26
C GLN A 163 -9.52 -0.48 -36.91
N LEU A 164 -9.27 0.33 -37.94
CA LEU A 164 -8.50 1.58 -37.88
C LEU A 164 -7.07 1.37 -37.36
N THR A 165 -6.25 0.74 -38.22
CA THR A 165 -4.84 0.43 -37.95
C THR A 165 -4.04 1.66 -37.48
N ASP A 166 -4.28 2.82 -38.09
CA ASP A 166 -3.64 4.11 -37.81
C ASP A 166 -4.32 4.92 -36.68
N GLN A 167 -5.31 4.33 -35.99
CA GLN A 167 -5.97 4.95 -34.85
C GLN A 167 -6.02 4.01 -33.65
N CYS A 168 -7.15 3.34 -33.40
CA CYS A 168 -7.40 2.59 -32.17
C CYS A 168 -6.41 1.43 -32.00
N VAL A 169 -6.00 0.77 -33.09
CA VAL A 169 -4.98 -0.29 -33.06
C VAL A 169 -3.62 0.29 -32.69
N GLU A 170 -3.13 1.33 -33.39
CA GLU A 170 -1.84 1.95 -33.07
C GLU A 170 -1.79 2.48 -31.64
N SER A 171 -2.86 3.13 -31.17
CA SER A 171 -2.96 3.63 -29.79
C SER A 171 -2.85 2.48 -28.78
N ALA A 172 -3.61 1.40 -28.97
CA ALA A 172 -3.57 0.25 -28.07
C ALA A 172 -2.20 -0.42 -28.05
N VAL A 173 -1.51 -0.49 -29.20
CA VAL A 173 -0.18 -1.08 -29.32
C VAL A 173 0.87 -0.27 -28.55
N ARG A 174 0.85 1.05 -28.70
CA ARG A 174 1.77 1.95 -27.99
C ARG A 174 1.56 1.88 -26.50
N ASP A 175 0.30 2.03 -26.05
CA ASP A 175 -0.06 1.96 -24.63
C ASP A 175 0.34 0.60 -24.04
N ALA A 176 0.03 -0.50 -24.71
CA ALA A 176 0.41 -1.84 -24.25
C ALA A 176 1.93 -2.03 -24.15
N ALA A 177 2.69 -1.53 -25.12
CA ALA A 177 4.15 -1.62 -25.11
C ALA A 177 4.75 -0.81 -23.95
N ASP A 178 4.25 0.40 -23.69
CA ASP A 178 4.70 1.25 -22.58
C ASP A 178 4.31 0.66 -21.22
N LEU A 179 3.17 -0.04 -21.14
CA LEU A 179 2.76 -0.82 -19.97
C LEU A 179 3.53 -2.15 -19.83
N GLY A 180 4.47 -2.46 -20.74
CA GLY A 180 5.37 -3.60 -20.64
C GLY A 180 4.80 -4.94 -21.12
N PHE A 181 3.74 -4.93 -21.93
CA PHE A 181 3.26 -6.14 -22.60
C PHE A 181 4.09 -6.41 -23.87
N PHE A 182 4.31 -7.69 -24.19
CA PHE A 182 4.87 -8.08 -25.49
C PHE A 182 3.77 -8.05 -26.54
N VAL A 183 3.83 -7.05 -27.41
CA VAL A 183 2.76 -6.82 -28.40
C VAL A 183 3.14 -7.45 -29.74
N THR A 184 2.20 -8.21 -30.30
CA THR A 184 2.22 -8.69 -31.68
C THR A 184 0.97 -8.20 -32.39
N VAL A 185 1.14 -7.46 -33.48
CA VAL A 185 0.05 -7.02 -34.35
C VAL A 185 -0.04 -7.98 -35.52
N VAL A 186 -1.26 -8.42 -35.84
CA VAL A 186 -1.50 -9.24 -37.03
C VAL A 186 -1.96 -8.34 -38.17
N ASP A 187 -1.08 -8.07 -39.13
CA ASP A 187 -1.29 -7.02 -40.13
C ASP A 187 -2.48 -7.30 -41.05
N ASP A 188 -2.62 -8.53 -41.51
CA ASP A 188 -3.65 -8.99 -42.41
C ASP A 188 -4.97 -9.27 -41.69
N ALA A 189 -4.97 -9.22 -40.35
CA ALA A 189 -6.16 -9.14 -39.48
C ALA A 189 -6.37 -7.72 -38.89
N CYS A 190 -5.73 -6.70 -39.47
CA CYS A 190 -6.01 -5.29 -39.24
C CYS A 190 -6.46 -4.60 -40.54
N ALA A 191 -7.27 -3.54 -40.41
CA ALA A 191 -7.68 -2.71 -41.54
C ALA A 191 -7.74 -1.21 -41.17
N ALA A 192 -7.66 -0.34 -42.17
CA ALA A 192 -7.87 1.10 -42.05
C ALA A 192 -8.69 1.61 -43.25
N ASN A 193 -9.06 2.89 -43.25
CA ASN A 193 -9.87 3.49 -44.32
C ASN A 193 -9.17 3.52 -45.69
N SER A 194 -7.84 3.39 -45.73
CA SER A 194 -7.06 3.26 -46.96
C SER A 194 -5.81 2.41 -46.74
N ALA A 195 -5.23 1.89 -47.82
CA ALA A 195 -3.95 1.17 -47.76
C ALA A 195 -2.81 2.06 -47.23
N ASP A 196 -2.78 3.34 -47.62
CA ASP A 196 -1.79 4.32 -47.14
C ASP A 196 -1.92 4.59 -45.63
N CYS A 197 -3.15 4.73 -45.12
CA CYS A 197 -3.41 4.80 -43.68
C CYS A 197 -2.93 3.54 -42.96
N HIS A 198 -3.27 2.36 -43.49
CA HIS A 198 -2.86 1.08 -42.91
C HIS A 198 -1.32 0.95 -42.83
N GLU A 199 -0.61 1.24 -43.93
CA GLU A 199 0.85 1.21 -43.98
C GLU A 199 1.49 2.23 -43.03
N LYS A 200 0.94 3.45 -42.92
CA LYS A 200 1.41 4.48 -41.99
C LYS A 200 1.25 4.05 -40.53
N GLY A 201 0.10 3.45 -40.17
CA GLY A 201 -0.12 2.91 -38.84
C GLY A 201 0.91 1.81 -38.52
N LEU A 202 1.06 0.83 -39.41
CA LEU A 202 2.06 -0.24 -39.24
C LEU A 202 3.49 0.31 -39.12
N HIS A 203 3.83 1.33 -39.91
CA HIS A 203 5.11 2.02 -39.81
C HIS A 203 5.30 2.70 -38.45
N GLY A 204 4.27 3.42 -37.96
CA GLY A 204 4.27 4.10 -36.67
C GLY A 204 4.47 3.17 -35.49
N MET A 205 3.95 1.94 -35.56
CA MET A 205 4.01 0.96 -34.47
C MET A 205 5.19 -0.03 -34.53
N LYS A 206 6.01 -0.02 -35.59
CA LYS A 206 7.14 -0.97 -35.80
C LYS A 206 8.16 -0.99 -34.65
N GLY A 207 8.32 0.14 -33.95
CA GLY A 207 9.18 0.26 -32.77
C GLY A 207 8.59 -0.30 -31.47
N PHE A 208 7.32 -0.71 -31.49
CA PHE A 208 6.55 -1.06 -30.29
C PHE A 208 6.06 -2.52 -30.31
N CYS A 209 5.89 -3.13 -31.48
CA CYS A 209 5.36 -4.49 -31.61
C CYS A 209 6.12 -5.37 -32.62
N ARG A 210 5.92 -6.68 -32.54
CA ARG A 210 6.13 -7.59 -33.68
C ARG A 210 4.97 -7.40 -34.67
N ILE A 211 5.24 -7.47 -35.97
CA ILE A 211 4.21 -7.45 -37.01
C ILE A 211 4.30 -8.77 -37.75
N LEU A 212 3.23 -9.55 -37.74
CA LEU A 212 3.13 -10.87 -38.35
C LEU A 212 1.88 -10.98 -39.21
N GLU A 213 1.89 -11.90 -40.18
CA GLU A 213 0.69 -12.33 -40.90
C GLU A 213 -0.03 -13.47 -40.15
N THR A 214 -1.32 -13.65 -40.42
CA THR A 214 -2.17 -14.65 -39.77
C THR A 214 -1.60 -16.07 -39.86
N GLU A 215 -1.01 -16.46 -40.99
CA GLU A 215 -0.39 -17.78 -41.13
C GLU A 215 0.78 -17.99 -40.17
N GLN A 216 1.60 -16.96 -39.96
CA GLN A 216 2.77 -17.04 -39.07
C GLN A 216 2.31 -17.19 -37.61
N VAL A 217 1.26 -16.47 -37.23
CA VAL A 217 0.65 -16.57 -35.91
C VAL A 217 0.07 -17.96 -35.65
N LEU A 218 -0.72 -18.48 -36.60
CA LEU A 218 -1.29 -19.84 -36.50
C LEU A 218 -0.21 -20.92 -36.44
N GLN A 219 0.89 -20.72 -37.18
CA GLN A 219 2.05 -21.63 -37.12
C GLN A 219 2.75 -21.58 -35.76
N GLU A 220 2.93 -20.39 -35.15
CA GLU A 220 3.54 -20.28 -33.81
C GLU A 220 2.66 -20.92 -32.73
N ILE A 221 1.34 -20.70 -32.78
CA ILE A 221 0.39 -21.30 -31.81
C ILE A 221 0.39 -22.83 -31.95
N SER A 222 0.29 -23.36 -33.17
CA SER A 222 0.29 -24.81 -33.40
C SER A 222 1.62 -25.46 -32.98
N SER A 223 2.76 -24.84 -33.32
CA SER A 223 4.09 -25.34 -32.92
C SER A 223 4.25 -25.41 -31.40
N TYR A 224 3.67 -24.43 -30.68
CA TYR A 224 3.67 -24.43 -29.21
C TYR A 224 2.82 -25.56 -28.61
N ASP A 225 1.63 -25.78 -29.18
CA ASP A 225 0.72 -26.85 -28.73
C ASP A 225 1.32 -28.24 -29.01
N GLU A 226 1.96 -28.44 -30.17
CA GLU A 226 2.68 -29.67 -30.52
C GLU A 226 3.84 -29.93 -29.54
N ALA A 227 4.69 -28.94 -29.29
CA ALA A 227 5.83 -29.06 -28.38
C ALA A 227 5.42 -29.42 -26.94
N ASN A 228 4.30 -28.89 -26.45
CA ASN A 228 3.77 -29.23 -25.12
C ASN A 228 3.05 -30.58 -25.06
N SER A 229 2.60 -31.12 -26.21
CA SER A 229 1.97 -32.44 -26.28
C SER A 229 2.99 -33.59 -26.32
N GLU A 230 4.19 -33.37 -26.89
CA GLU A 230 5.26 -34.38 -26.95
C GLU A 230 5.98 -34.59 -25.59
N GLU A 231 6.06 -33.58 -24.72
CA GLU A 231 6.63 -33.70 -23.37
C GLU A 231 5.80 -34.59 -22.41
N GLN A 232 4.58 -35.00 -22.79
CA GLN A 232 3.70 -35.86 -21.96
C GLN A 232 3.75 -37.36 -22.30
N ILE A 233 4.61 -37.82 -23.22
CA ILE A 233 4.68 -39.25 -23.61
C ILE A 233 5.74 -40.00 -22.77
N ILE A 234 5.32 -40.61 -21.65
CA ILE A 234 6.11 -41.59 -20.89
C ILE A 234 5.88 -43.00 -21.49
N PRO A 235 6.91 -43.82 -21.79
CA PRO A 235 6.72 -45.16 -22.35
C PRO A 235 6.27 -46.19 -21.28
N SER A 236 5.27 -46.99 -21.64
CA SER A 236 4.65 -48.08 -20.88
C SER A 236 5.55 -49.30 -20.60
N LEU A 237 5.27 -50.07 -19.52
CA LEU A 237 5.43 -51.54 -19.39
C LEU A 237 4.88 -52.03 -18.01
N PRO A 238 4.52 -53.33 -17.81
CA PRO A 238 3.37 -54.07 -18.34
C PRO A 238 2.45 -54.66 -17.24
N ALA A 239 1.28 -55.16 -17.64
CA ALA A 239 0.31 -55.80 -16.75
C ALA A 239 0.55 -57.31 -16.51
N ALA A 240 0.19 -57.76 -15.30
CA ALA A 240 -0.46 -59.02 -14.90
C ALA A 240 0.26 -59.84 -13.80
N GLY A 241 -0.46 -60.14 -12.71
CA GLY A 241 -0.06 -61.14 -11.72
C GLY A 241 -0.95 -61.15 -10.46
N HIS A 242 -1.90 -62.08 -10.40
CA HIS A 242 -2.82 -62.36 -9.30
C HIS A 242 -2.16 -62.66 -7.95
N VAL A 243 -2.79 -62.26 -6.82
CA VAL A 243 -2.94 -63.13 -5.62
C VAL A 243 -4.28 -62.86 -4.92
N LYS A 244 -5.01 -63.96 -4.67
CA LYS A 244 -6.22 -64.10 -3.85
C LYS A 244 -5.86 -64.37 -2.37
N GLN A 245 -6.72 -63.90 -1.46
CA GLN A 245 -7.17 -64.53 -0.19
C GLN A 245 -6.08 -64.73 0.90
N GLN A 246 -6.28 -64.50 2.22
CA GLN A 246 -7.43 -64.73 3.09
C GLN A 246 -7.17 -64.07 4.49
N SER A 247 -8.27 -63.65 5.14
CA SER A 247 -8.60 -63.64 6.60
C SER A 247 -7.67 -64.39 7.58
N ALA A 248 -7.54 -64.08 8.89
CA ALA A 248 -8.15 -63.12 9.81
C ALA A 248 -7.40 -63.12 11.18
N SER A 249 -7.70 -62.09 11.98
CA SER A 249 -7.70 -62.01 13.45
C SER A 249 -6.42 -61.62 14.22
N GLY A 250 -6.49 -60.44 14.84
CA GLY A 250 -5.63 -59.90 15.90
C GLY A 250 -6.10 -58.47 16.22
N ALA A 251 -6.52 -58.23 17.47
CA ALA A 251 -7.38 -57.11 17.91
C ALA A 251 -6.71 -55.72 18.05
N ASP A 252 -7.56 -54.69 17.96
CA ASP A 252 -7.52 -53.31 18.49
C ASP A 252 -6.23 -52.45 18.35
N ASN A 253 -6.25 -51.18 17.91
CA ASN A 253 -7.31 -50.18 17.89
C ASN A 253 -7.00 -49.02 16.90
N THR A 254 -8.04 -48.55 16.22
CA THR A 254 -8.35 -47.17 15.76
C THR A 254 -7.47 -46.43 14.72
N ASP A 255 -8.09 -46.30 13.53
CA ASP A 255 -8.23 -45.09 12.69
C ASP A 255 -7.02 -44.57 11.88
N HIS A 256 -7.00 -44.90 10.58
CA HIS A 256 -6.26 -44.16 9.56
C HIS A 256 -7.25 -43.41 8.66
N SER A 257 -7.91 -42.41 9.26
CA SER A 257 -8.47 -41.29 8.53
C SER A 257 -7.35 -40.63 7.71
N ILE A 258 -7.57 -40.48 6.41
CA ILE A 258 -6.69 -39.68 5.55
C ILE A 258 -6.71 -38.27 6.12
N THR A 259 -5.59 -37.85 6.71
CA THR A 259 -5.46 -36.51 7.28
C THR A 259 -5.41 -35.52 6.13
N ILE A 260 -6.48 -34.73 5.97
CA ILE A 260 -6.43 -33.54 5.12
C ILE A 260 -5.46 -32.56 5.80
N PRO A 261 -4.39 -32.11 5.12
CA PRO A 261 -3.46 -31.12 5.66
C PRO A 261 -4.23 -29.90 6.14
N LYS A 262 -3.93 -29.40 7.34
CA LYS A 262 -4.53 -28.14 7.83
C LYS A 262 -4.17 -27.01 6.85
N PRO A 263 -5.00 -25.98 6.67
CA PRO A 263 -4.73 -24.84 5.79
C PRO A 263 -3.32 -24.22 5.98
N SER A 264 -2.75 -24.32 7.18
CA SER A 264 -1.38 -23.89 7.50
C SER A 264 -0.26 -24.65 6.75
N GLN A 265 -0.54 -25.81 6.15
CA GLN A 265 0.41 -26.57 5.34
C GLN A 265 0.39 -26.18 3.85
N TYR A 266 -0.66 -25.50 3.37
CA TYR A 266 -0.71 -24.93 2.01
C TYR A 266 0.01 -23.58 1.88
N VAL A 267 0.35 -22.93 3.00
CA VAL A 267 0.91 -21.56 3.01
C VAL A 267 2.42 -21.54 2.74
N ARG A 268 3.15 -22.64 2.89
CA ARG A 268 4.63 -22.60 2.86
C ARG A 268 5.30 -22.70 1.49
N ASP A 269 4.60 -23.06 0.41
CA ASP A 269 5.22 -23.27 -0.92
C ASP A 269 4.94 -22.18 -1.97
N LYS A 270 4.15 -21.15 -1.66
CA LYS A 270 3.86 -20.02 -2.58
C LYS A 270 4.90 -18.90 -2.57
N ASP A 271 5.75 -18.80 -1.54
CA ASP A 271 6.61 -17.62 -1.34
C ASP A 271 7.76 -17.46 -2.35
N LYS A 272 8.24 -18.55 -2.96
CA LYS A 272 9.42 -18.46 -3.86
C LYS A 272 9.14 -17.67 -5.15
N GLY A 273 7.92 -17.74 -5.67
CA GLY A 273 7.52 -17.03 -6.89
C GLY A 273 7.35 -15.52 -6.63
N CYS A 274 6.62 -15.17 -5.57
CA CYS A 274 6.40 -13.80 -5.14
C CYS A 274 7.71 -13.09 -4.76
N GLU A 275 8.58 -13.75 -4.00
CA GLU A 275 9.87 -13.20 -3.61
C GLU A 275 10.78 -12.96 -4.83
N THR A 276 10.81 -13.90 -5.78
CA THR A 276 11.59 -13.73 -7.00
C THR A 276 11.08 -12.55 -7.84
N ALA A 277 9.75 -12.40 -7.97
CA ALA A 277 9.15 -11.26 -8.63
C ALA A 277 9.51 -9.95 -7.92
N LEU A 278 9.41 -9.91 -6.59
CA LEU A 278 9.75 -8.76 -5.76
C LEU A 278 11.21 -8.32 -5.94
N LEU A 279 12.16 -9.25 -5.83
CA LEU A 279 13.59 -8.99 -6.05
C LEU A 279 13.87 -8.46 -7.47
N ARG A 280 13.17 -8.99 -8.48
CA ARG A 280 13.29 -8.54 -9.87
C ARG A 280 12.71 -7.13 -10.05
N SER A 281 11.56 -6.83 -9.46
CA SER A 281 10.93 -5.50 -9.48
C SER A 281 11.82 -4.47 -8.81
N LEU A 282 12.35 -4.77 -7.61
CA LEU A 282 13.30 -3.92 -6.91
C LEU A 282 14.56 -3.65 -7.75
N ARG A 283 15.12 -4.69 -8.38
CA ARG A 283 16.29 -4.54 -9.26
C ARG A 283 15.99 -3.65 -10.44
N THR A 284 14.82 -3.82 -11.05
CA THR A 284 14.37 -3.03 -12.21
C THR A 284 14.14 -1.56 -11.83
N ALA A 285 13.61 -1.31 -10.64
CA ALA A 285 13.48 0.03 -10.06
C ALA A 285 14.83 0.64 -9.62
N GLY A 286 15.96 -0.04 -9.84
CA GLY A 286 17.30 0.47 -9.52
C GLY A 286 17.68 0.37 -8.05
N VAL A 287 16.93 -0.38 -7.24
CA VAL A 287 17.24 -0.63 -5.83
C VAL A 287 18.52 -1.45 -5.72
N LYS A 288 19.41 -1.03 -4.82
CA LYS A 288 20.68 -1.69 -4.52
C LYS A 288 20.70 -2.32 -3.14
N PHE A 289 19.89 -1.81 -2.21
CA PHE A 289 19.87 -2.23 -0.82
C PHE A 289 18.44 -2.38 -0.31
N ILE A 290 18.20 -3.38 0.51
CA ILE A 290 16.98 -3.51 1.31
C ILE A 290 17.36 -3.27 2.78
N ARG A 291 16.75 -2.27 3.41
CA ARG A 291 16.89 -1.96 4.83
C ARG A 291 15.86 -2.77 5.62
N TYR A 292 16.33 -3.72 6.42
CA TYR A 292 15.52 -4.44 7.40
C TYR A 292 15.46 -3.57 8.65
N THR A 293 14.29 -3.05 8.96
CA THR A 293 14.12 -1.91 9.84
C THR A 293 13.23 -2.25 11.02
N ILE A 294 13.60 -1.72 12.18
CA ILE A 294 12.78 -1.69 13.38
C ILE A 294 12.70 -0.25 13.89
N VAL A 295 11.76 -0.03 14.80
CA VAL A 295 11.73 1.16 15.66
C VAL A 295 11.91 0.69 17.08
N ASP A 296 12.90 1.26 17.76
CA ASP A 296 13.11 0.96 19.18
C ASP A 296 12.07 1.70 20.05
N ALA A 297 11.90 1.28 21.30
CA ALA A 297 10.92 1.83 22.23
C ALA A 297 11.09 3.34 22.50
N TYR A 298 12.24 3.92 22.14
CA TYR A 298 12.47 5.35 22.25
C TYR A 298 11.87 6.14 21.06
N ASN A 299 11.70 5.50 19.89
CA ASN A 299 11.39 6.08 18.57
C ASN A 299 12.62 6.30 17.66
N THR A 300 13.70 5.53 17.86
CA THR A 300 14.84 5.51 16.93
C THR A 300 14.63 4.45 15.86
N ILE A 301 14.69 4.87 14.59
CA ILE A 301 14.67 3.97 13.44
C ILE A 301 16.04 3.29 13.32
N ARG A 302 16.08 1.97 13.46
CA ARG A 302 17.31 1.18 13.35
C ARG A 302 17.17 0.19 12.21
N CYS A 303 18.19 0.08 11.37
CA CYS A 303 18.13 -0.86 10.25
C CYS A 303 19.48 -1.49 9.91
N LYS A 304 19.42 -2.62 9.20
CA LYS A 304 20.56 -3.21 8.50
C LYS A 304 20.27 -3.27 7.01
N ALA A 305 21.17 -2.71 6.21
CA ALA A 305 21.08 -2.75 4.76
C ALA A 305 21.70 -4.04 4.22
N VAL A 306 20.90 -4.84 3.52
CA VAL A 306 21.37 -6.02 2.79
C VAL A 306 21.45 -5.68 1.29
N PRO A 307 22.59 -5.91 0.61
CA PRO A 307 22.68 -5.70 -0.84
C PRO A 307 21.69 -6.59 -1.60
N LEU A 308 20.97 -6.01 -2.57
CA LEU A 308 19.95 -6.71 -3.34
C LEU A 308 20.57 -7.89 -4.13
N ASN A 309 21.73 -7.70 -4.75
CA ASN A 309 22.42 -8.75 -5.49
C ASN A 309 22.79 -9.94 -4.59
N PHE A 310 23.15 -9.68 -3.34
CA PHE A 310 23.46 -10.74 -2.38
C PHE A 310 22.21 -11.60 -2.08
N LEU A 311 21.04 -10.98 -1.95
CA LEU A 311 19.76 -11.71 -1.80
C LEU A 311 19.40 -12.49 -3.07
N ILE A 312 19.62 -11.91 -4.26
CA ILE A 312 19.37 -12.60 -5.54
C ILE A 312 20.26 -13.83 -5.72
N GLU A 313 21.57 -13.69 -5.48
CA GLU A 313 22.57 -14.76 -5.59
C GLU A 313 22.32 -15.88 -4.58
N ARG A 314 21.88 -15.52 -3.36
CA ARG A 314 21.69 -16.47 -2.26
C ARG A 314 20.24 -16.84 -1.97
N ARG A 315 19.27 -16.45 -2.81
CA ARG A 315 17.82 -16.60 -2.55
C ARG A 315 17.38 -17.98 -2.04
N VAL A 316 18.01 -19.06 -2.51
CA VAL A 316 17.70 -20.43 -2.07
C VAL A 316 18.19 -20.69 -0.63
N SER A 317 19.37 -20.19 -0.30
CA SER A 317 20.01 -20.35 1.02
C SER A 317 19.66 -19.23 2.00
N ARG A 318 19.16 -18.10 1.49
CA ARG A 318 18.83 -16.90 2.23
C ARG A 318 17.75 -16.11 1.48
N PRO A 319 16.47 -16.53 1.58
CA PRO A 319 15.35 -15.74 1.07
C PRO A 319 15.28 -14.33 1.69
N MET A 320 14.51 -13.42 1.11
CA MET A 320 14.22 -12.09 1.68
C MET A 320 13.63 -12.21 3.09
N THR A 321 12.83 -13.23 3.34
CA THR A 321 12.28 -13.55 4.67
C THR A 321 13.32 -14.09 5.64
N SER A 322 14.56 -14.30 5.19
CA SER A 322 15.62 -14.78 6.09
C SER A 322 15.88 -13.78 7.19
N PRO A 323 15.92 -14.24 8.44
CA PRO A 323 16.09 -13.34 9.55
C PRO A 323 17.44 -12.64 9.50
N THR A 324 17.40 -11.32 9.71
CA THR A 324 18.59 -10.52 9.94
C THR A 324 18.74 -10.33 11.44
N SER A 325 19.94 -10.50 12.00
CA SER A 325 20.10 -10.38 13.45
C SER A 325 20.27 -8.94 13.91
N ILE A 326 19.88 -8.62 15.15
CA ILE A 326 20.22 -7.35 15.82
C ILE A 326 20.37 -7.61 17.33
N ALA A 327 21.21 -6.82 18.01
CA ALA A 327 21.37 -6.97 19.46
C ALA A 327 20.06 -6.63 20.18
N GLU A 328 19.68 -7.44 21.17
CA GLU A 328 18.42 -7.29 21.91
C GLU A 328 18.30 -5.90 22.56
N VAL A 329 19.41 -5.38 23.09
CA VAL A 329 19.46 -4.06 23.74
C VAL A 329 19.04 -2.91 22.82
N CYS A 330 19.16 -3.06 21.50
CA CYS A 330 18.76 -2.05 20.54
C CYS A 330 17.24 -1.81 20.47
N PHE A 331 16.40 -2.68 21.06
CA PHE A 331 14.94 -2.52 21.03
C PHE A 331 14.40 -1.63 22.13
N ALA A 332 14.98 -1.67 23.32
CA ALA A 332 14.40 -0.97 24.48
C ALA A 332 15.43 -0.48 25.49
N GLY A 333 16.72 -0.78 25.30
CA GLY A 333 17.75 -0.51 26.31
C GLY A 333 18.59 0.74 26.08
N LEU A 334 18.47 1.38 24.90
CA LEU A 334 19.35 2.49 24.50
C LEU A 334 18.59 3.83 24.46
N PRO A 335 19.13 4.90 25.07
CA PRO A 335 18.63 6.26 24.85
C PRO A 335 19.09 6.81 23.48
N THR A 336 18.49 7.90 23.01
CA THR A 336 18.87 8.55 21.73
C THR A 336 20.23 9.20 21.73
N THR A 337 20.72 9.63 22.89
CA THR A 337 21.95 10.41 23.00
C THR A 337 23.21 9.55 23.06
N MET A 338 23.08 8.24 23.31
CA MET A 338 24.22 7.33 23.42
C MET A 338 23.85 5.85 23.24
N ASP A 339 24.73 5.07 22.64
CA ASP A 339 24.63 3.61 22.58
C ASP A 339 25.11 2.94 23.87
N VAL A 340 24.57 3.36 25.02
CA VAL A 340 24.89 2.81 26.35
C VAL A 340 23.62 2.24 26.99
N PRO A 341 23.58 0.93 27.33
CA PRO A 341 22.41 0.32 27.96
C PRO A 341 22.04 1.00 29.28
N LYS A 342 20.78 1.38 29.44
CA LYS A 342 20.21 1.90 30.71
C LYS A 342 19.23 0.94 31.37
N ALA A 343 18.64 0.04 30.59
CA ALA A 343 17.77 -0.99 31.10
C ALA A 343 18.57 -2.07 31.87
N PRO A 344 18.19 -2.41 33.11
CA PRO A 344 18.81 -3.51 33.83
C PRO A 344 18.56 -4.83 33.09
N ASN A 345 19.57 -5.70 33.03
CA ASN A 345 19.55 -7.02 32.38
C ASN A 345 19.44 -7.04 30.84
N LEU A 346 19.38 -5.88 30.16
CA LEU A 346 19.60 -5.82 28.72
C LEU A 346 21.08 -5.55 28.42
N THR A 347 21.67 -6.39 27.58
CA THR A 347 23.06 -6.27 27.17
C THR A 347 23.20 -6.51 25.67
N ALA A 348 24.38 -6.20 25.12
CA ALA A 348 24.71 -6.54 23.74
C ALA A 348 25.05 -8.03 23.54
N SER A 349 24.98 -8.89 24.58
CA SER A 349 25.30 -10.32 24.44
C SER A 349 24.16 -11.13 23.82
N ASN A 350 22.93 -10.65 23.96
CA ASN A 350 21.75 -11.30 23.39
C ASN A 350 21.41 -10.70 22.02
N VAL A 351 20.85 -11.54 21.15
CA VAL A 351 20.59 -11.19 19.76
C VAL A 351 19.21 -11.68 19.39
N LEU A 352 18.43 -10.86 18.71
CA LEU A 352 17.12 -11.21 18.16
C LEU A 352 17.21 -11.35 16.64
N THR A 353 16.28 -12.09 16.06
CA THR A 353 16.09 -12.22 14.61
C THR A 353 14.99 -11.29 14.13
N LEU A 354 15.26 -10.54 13.06
CA LEU A 354 14.31 -9.65 12.40
C LEU A 354 13.57 -10.42 11.31
N GLU A 355 12.27 -10.59 11.49
CA GLU A 355 11.37 -11.17 10.48
C GLU A 355 10.72 -10.04 9.70
N PRO A 356 10.96 -9.92 8.38
CA PRO A 356 10.43 -8.80 7.58
C PRO A 356 8.96 -9.01 7.23
N ASP A 357 8.16 -7.96 7.41
CA ASP A 357 6.81 -7.90 6.87
C ASP A 357 6.86 -7.31 5.46
N LEU A 358 6.79 -8.17 4.44
CA LEU A 358 6.90 -7.76 3.05
C LEU A 358 5.76 -6.84 2.57
N SER A 359 4.62 -6.77 3.28
CA SER A 359 3.57 -5.79 2.93
C SER A 359 3.95 -4.36 3.29
N SER A 360 4.93 -4.16 4.18
CA SER A 360 5.49 -2.85 4.53
C SER A 360 6.63 -2.40 3.61
N LEU A 361 7.00 -3.22 2.62
CA LEU A 361 8.16 -2.94 1.76
C LEU A 361 7.88 -1.72 0.87
N GLN A 362 8.67 -0.67 1.05
CA GLN A 362 8.58 0.57 0.28
C GLN A 362 9.92 0.93 -0.36
N ILE A 363 9.92 1.34 -1.63
CA ILE A 363 11.06 2.05 -2.23
C ILE A 363 11.05 3.46 -1.68
N LEU A 364 12.21 3.96 -1.25
CA LEU A 364 12.33 5.30 -0.65
C LEU A 364 12.54 6.34 -1.76
N PRO A 365 11.57 7.23 -2.09
CA PRO A 365 11.72 8.16 -3.22
C PRO A 365 12.89 9.14 -3.02
N TYR A 366 13.14 9.54 -1.77
CA TYR A 366 14.27 10.37 -1.37
C TYR A 366 15.62 9.64 -1.33
N ALA A 367 15.62 8.31 -1.44
CA ALA A 367 16.82 7.48 -1.48
C ALA A 367 16.62 6.30 -2.46
N PRO A 368 16.39 6.55 -3.76
CA PRO A 368 15.74 5.60 -4.69
C PRO A 368 16.55 4.33 -4.97
N LYS A 369 17.84 4.31 -4.58
CA LYS A 369 18.68 3.10 -4.60
C LYS A 369 18.42 2.17 -3.42
N THR A 370 17.42 2.44 -2.59
CA THR A 370 17.14 1.72 -1.35
C THR A 370 15.64 1.46 -1.22
N ALA A 371 15.31 0.24 -0.84
CA ALA A 371 14.01 -0.10 -0.29
C ALA A 371 14.12 -0.31 1.23
N MET A 372 13.03 -0.12 1.95
CA MET A 372 12.91 -0.36 3.38
C MET A 372 11.76 -1.34 3.63
N VAL A 373 11.98 -2.29 4.52
CA VAL A 373 10.97 -3.20 5.03
C VAL A 373 10.98 -3.15 6.55
N LEU A 374 9.81 -3.07 7.16
CA LEU A 374 9.63 -3.09 8.60
C LEU A 374 9.58 -4.53 9.09
N CYS A 375 10.14 -4.77 10.27
CA CYS A 375 10.33 -6.10 10.81
C CYS A 375 9.72 -6.24 12.20
N THR A 376 9.22 -7.44 12.49
CA THR A 376 9.04 -7.93 13.86
C THR A 376 10.33 -8.59 14.35
N ALA A 377 10.46 -8.75 15.66
CA ALA A 377 11.66 -9.29 16.29
C ALA A 377 11.34 -10.56 17.06
N HIS A 378 12.14 -11.59 16.86
CA HIS A 378 11.89 -12.94 17.36
C HIS A 378 13.10 -13.49 18.10
N ASP A 379 12.85 -14.34 19.10
CA ASP A 379 13.91 -15.08 19.77
C ASP A 379 14.58 -16.07 18.81
N GLN A 380 15.91 -16.20 18.86
CA GLN A 380 16.62 -17.06 17.90
C GLN A 380 16.36 -18.55 18.11
N LEU A 381 16.13 -18.97 19.36
CA LEU A 381 15.98 -20.37 19.73
C LEU A 381 14.52 -20.80 19.65
N THR A 382 13.61 -20.01 20.22
CA THR A 382 12.19 -20.37 20.27
C THR A 382 11.43 -19.92 19.03
N GLN A 383 11.94 -18.91 18.30
CA GLN A 383 11.26 -18.22 17.20
C GLN A 383 10.00 -17.44 17.64
N ASP A 384 9.75 -17.34 18.94
CA ASP A 384 8.63 -16.58 19.46
C ASP A 384 8.86 -15.09 19.25
N LEU A 385 7.76 -14.35 19.06
CA LEU A 385 7.79 -12.89 19.02
C LEU A 385 8.37 -12.36 20.35
N SER A 386 9.41 -11.54 20.24
CA SER A 386 10.09 -10.96 21.39
C SER A 386 9.13 -10.06 22.19
N PRO A 387 9.16 -10.13 23.54
CA PRO A 387 8.38 -9.21 24.38
C PRO A 387 8.81 -7.75 24.21
N LEU A 388 10.03 -7.48 23.69
CA LEU A 388 10.55 -6.14 23.45
C LEU A 388 10.12 -5.53 22.10
N CYS A 389 9.44 -6.30 21.24
CA CYS A 389 9.04 -5.84 19.91
C CYS A 389 7.77 -4.96 19.99
N THR A 390 7.91 -3.64 19.83
CA THR A 390 6.77 -2.70 19.90
C THR A 390 5.79 -2.87 18.74
N ARG A 391 6.28 -3.11 17.51
CA ARG A 391 5.43 -3.41 16.35
C ARG A 391 4.61 -4.68 16.57
N GLY A 392 5.25 -5.73 17.07
CA GLY A 392 4.56 -6.98 17.43
C GLY A 392 3.61 -6.83 18.62
N LEU A 393 3.88 -5.93 19.57
CA LEU A 393 2.92 -5.60 20.62
C LEU A 393 1.63 -5.00 20.03
N LEU A 394 1.73 -4.07 19.07
CA LEU A 394 0.56 -3.52 18.39
C LEU A 394 -0.22 -4.63 17.64
N GLU A 395 0.46 -5.52 16.93
CA GLU A 395 -0.16 -6.67 16.27
C GLU A 395 -0.98 -7.53 17.25
N ARG A 396 -0.43 -7.84 18.43
CA ARG A 396 -1.16 -8.59 19.47
C ARG A 396 -2.40 -7.84 19.97
N VAL A 397 -2.31 -6.53 20.17
CA VAL A 397 -3.45 -5.71 20.61
C VAL A 397 -4.55 -5.69 19.56
N LEU A 398 -4.21 -5.53 18.28
CA LEU A 398 -5.17 -5.57 17.18
C LEU A 398 -5.81 -6.96 17.04
N GLN A 399 -5.04 -8.03 17.25
CA GLN A 399 -5.57 -9.38 17.28
C GLN A 399 -6.57 -9.57 18.44
N ALA A 400 -6.22 -9.13 19.65
CA ALA A 400 -7.10 -9.20 20.81
C ALA A 400 -8.40 -8.38 20.62
N ALA A 401 -8.33 -7.24 19.94
CA ALA A 401 -9.52 -6.45 19.59
C ALA A 401 -10.50 -7.26 18.73
N ARG A 402 -9.98 -8.02 17.77
CA ARG A 402 -10.79 -8.87 16.90
C ARG A 402 -11.34 -10.07 17.65
N GLU A 403 -10.49 -10.79 18.37
CA GLU A 403 -10.82 -12.09 18.96
C GLU A 403 -11.64 -11.98 20.23
N GLU A 404 -11.36 -10.98 21.08
CA GLU A 404 -11.99 -10.86 22.39
C GLU A 404 -13.15 -9.87 22.42
N ILE A 405 -13.11 -8.82 21.59
CA ILE A 405 -14.14 -7.76 21.57
C ILE A 405 -15.05 -7.87 20.35
N GLY A 406 -14.55 -8.43 19.25
CA GLY A 406 -15.30 -8.55 18.00
C GLY A 406 -15.32 -7.25 17.18
N ILE A 407 -14.29 -6.41 17.28
CA ILE A 407 -14.19 -5.14 16.54
C ILE A 407 -12.92 -5.06 15.68
N GLU A 408 -12.97 -4.19 14.66
CA GLU A 408 -11.83 -3.75 13.87
C GLU A 408 -11.67 -2.23 14.08
N PHE A 409 -10.50 -1.81 14.56
CA PHE A 409 -10.18 -0.40 14.73
C PHE A 409 -9.95 0.28 13.39
N CYS A 410 -10.23 1.58 13.36
CA CYS A 410 -9.92 2.47 12.27
C CYS A 410 -9.19 3.70 12.85
N VAL A 411 -8.00 4.00 12.32
CA VAL A 411 -7.11 5.03 12.85
C VAL A 411 -6.75 6.05 11.76
N GLY A 412 -6.80 7.33 12.09
CA GLY A 412 -6.25 8.45 11.30
C GLY A 412 -5.17 9.19 12.09
N ALA A 413 -4.28 9.88 11.38
CA ALA A 413 -3.15 10.60 11.99
C ALA A 413 -2.92 11.97 11.32
N GLU A 414 -2.77 13.00 12.14
CA GLU A 414 -2.42 14.37 11.76
C GLU A 414 -0.99 14.67 12.21
N ILE A 415 -0.07 14.94 11.29
CA ILE A 415 1.35 15.11 11.60
C ILE A 415 1.75 16.57 11.48
N GLU A 416 2.09 17.22 12.60
CA GLU A 416 2.59 18.59 12.62
C GLU A 416 4.13 18.64 12.65
N PHE A 417 4.71 19.62 11.96
CA PHE A 417 6.14 19.90 12.00
C PHE A 417 6.44 21.36 11.65
N MET A 418 7.63 21.83 12.01
CA MET A 418 8.12 23.16 11.64
C MET A 418 9.24 23.09 10.60
N LEU A 419 9.16 23.95 9.60
CA LEU A 419 10.21 24.12 8.59
C LEU A 419 11.13 25.28 8.93
N TYR A 420 12.44 25.00 8.91
CA TYR A 420 13.49 25.99 9.08
C TYR A 420 14.41 26.03 7.85
N ARG A 421 14.94 27.21 7.55
CA ARG A 421 15.93 27.44 6.51
C ARG A 421 17.09 28.28 7.06
N LEU A 422 18.29 28.03 6.55
CA LEU A 422 19.46 28.84 6.88
C LEU A 422 19.30 30.23 6.26
N SER A 423 19.20 31.28 7.08
CA SER A 423 19.15 32.66 6.61
C SER A 423 20.53 33.21 6.27
N LYS A 424 20.57 34.37 5.59
CA LYS A 424 21.80 35.02 5.09
C LYS A 424 22.82 35.37 6.18
N ASP A 425 22.37 35.51 7.42
CA ASP A 425 23.19 35.74 8.63
C ASP A 425 23.73 34.43 9.25
N GLY A 426 23.50 33.28 8.61
CA GLY A 426 23.99 31.98 9.06
C GLY A 426 23.18 31.35 10.20
N LEU A 427 21.99 31.88 10.50
CA LEU A 427 21.10 31.34 11.53
C LEU A 427 19.99 30.51 10.91
N MET A 428 19.59 29.42 11.56
CA MET A 428 18.39 28.68 11.16
C MET A 428 17.15 29.44 11.64
N LYS A 429 16.25 29.80 10.72
CA LYS A 429 15.00 30.52 11.02
C LYS A 429 13.81 29.80 10.39
N PRO A 430 12.60 29.93 10.96
CA PRO A 430 11.38 29.47 10.30
C PRO A 430 11.28 30.01 8.87
N VAL A 431 10.74 29.22 7.96
CA VAL A 431 10.65 29.57 6.53
C VAL A 431 9.75 30.77 6.26
N ASP A 432 8.79 31.03 7.15
CA ASP A 432 7.90 32.19 7.13
C ASP A 432 7.46 32.57 8.55
N ALA A 433 6.57 33.55 8.66
CA ALA A 433 5.91 33.96 9.90
C ALA A 433 4.38 34.03 9.71
N SER A 434 3.83 33.16 8.86
CA SER A 434 2.39 33.14 8.60
C SER A 434 1.62 32.56 9.80
N THR A 435 0.30 32.69 9.76
CA THR A 435 -0.62 32.24 10.83
C THR A 435 -1.44 31.05 10.35
N PHE A 436 -2.20 30.44 11.26
CA PHE A 436 -3.10 29.32 10.97
C PHE A 436 -3.90 29.49 9.67
N ALA A 437 -3.93 28.44 8.85
CA ALA A 437 -4.66 28.34 7.58
C ALA A 437 -4.37 29.46 6.56
N ASN A 438 -3.20 30.12 6.65
CA ASN A 438 -2.82 31.19 5.75
C ASN A 438 -2.26 30.64 4.43
N SER A 439 -2.79 31.13 3.29
CA SER A 439 -2.38 30.70 1.95
C SER A 439 -0.93 31.05 1.60
N THR A 440 -0.32 32.02 2.28
CA THR A 440 1.05 32.47 1.97
C THR A 440 2.07 31.35 2.15
N THR A 441 2.01 30.56 3.23
CA THR A 441 2.91 29.41 3.42
C THR A 441 2.72 28.37 2.31
N LEU A 442 1.49 28.11 1.91
CA LEU A 442 1.20 27.15 0.83
C LEU A 442 1.78 27.61 -0.51
N ASN A 443 1.74 28.90 -0.80
CA ASN A 443 2.31 29.47 -2.03
C ASN A 443 3.84 29.54 -1.97
N ASP A 444 4.41 29.98 -0.84
CA ASP A 444 5.85 30.22 -0.69
C ASP A 444 6.64 28.89 -0.57
N GLN A 445 5.99 27.82 -0.08
CA GLN A 445 6.58 26.48 0.06
C GLN A 445 5.94 25.46 -0.90
N GLU A 446 5.32 25.90 -1.99
CA GLU A 446 4.58 25.04 -2.93
C GLU A 446 5.44 23.89 -3.48
N ASP A 447 6.66 24.17 -3.94
CA ASP A 447 7.59 23.15 -4.43
C ASP A 447 7.89 22.05 -3.39
N PHE A 448 8.05 22.44 -2.12
CA PHE A 448 8.29 21.51 -1.02
C PHE A 448 7.03 20.67 -0.75
N ILE A 449 5.86 21.31 -0.66
CA ILE A 449 4.58 20.66 -0.40
C ILE A 449 4.25 19.66 -1.52
N SER A 450 4.42 20.05 -2.78
CA SER A 450 4.23 19.17 -3.93
C SER A 450 5.19 17.98 -3.88
N SER A 451 6.45 18.21 -3.54
CA SER A 451 7.45 17.14 -3.40
C SER A 451 7.09 16.15 -2.28
N VAL A 452 6.61 16.63 -1.13
CA VAL A 452 6.13 15.77 -0.05
C VAL A 452 4.93 14.95 -0.54
N TYR A 453 3.94 15.59 -1.13
CA TYR A 453 2.73 14.93 -1.64
C TYR A 453 3.05 13.83 -2.66
N ASP A 454 3.87 14.13 -3.66
CA ASP A 454 4.23 13.18 -4.72
C ASP A 454 5.03 12.00 -4.17
N GLN A 455 5.95 12.23 -3.23
CA GLN A 455 6.75 11.15 -2.64
C GLN A 455 5.94 10.27 -1.68
N LEU A 456 5.03 10.85 -0.89
CA LEU A 456 4.11 10.07 -0.07
C LEU A 456 3.19 9.21 -0.94
N ARG A 457 2.67 9.77 -2.04
CA ARG A 457 1.87 8.99 -3.02
C ARG A 457 2.66 7.87 -3.68
N GLN A 458 3.93 8.07 -3.99
CA GLN A 458 4.80 7.01 -4.51
C GLN A 458 5.03 5.87 -3.52
N GLN A 459 4.78 6.09 -2.23
CA GLN A 459 4.85 5.09 -1.16
C GLN A 459 3.45 4.58 -0.77
N ASP A 460 2.43 4.83 -1.60
CA ASP A 460 1.02 4.48 -1.36
C ASP A 460 0.43 5.10 -0.07
N ILE A 461 0.97 6.25 0.36
CA ILE A 461 0.48 7.01 1.52
C ILE A 461 -0.46 8.12 1.03
N SER A 462 -1.75 7.96 1.31
CA SER A 462 -2.78 8.95 0.99
C SER A 462 -2.76 10.12 1.99
N VAL A 463 -2.72 11.33 1.45
CA VAL A 463 -2.82 12.59 2.20
C VAL A 463 -4.17 13.23 1.91
N GLU A 464 -4.95 13.52 2.96
CA GLU A 464 -6.26 14.16 2.85
C GLU A 464 -6.16 15.67 2.84
N LEU A 465 -5.23 16.22 3.64
CA LEU A 465 -5.13 17.65 3.86
C LEU A 465 -3.67 18.04 4.17
N ILE A 466 -3.27 19.22 3.68
CA ILE A 466 -2.05 19.92 4.09
C ILE A 466 -2.42 21.38 4.33
N HIS A 467 -2.05 21.94 5.48
CA HIS A 467 -2.27 23.36 5.76
C HIS A 467 -1.18 23.97 6.63
N ALA A 468 -1.12 25.32 6.61
CA ALA A 468 -0.34 26.10 7.54
C ALA A 468 -0.94 26.01 8.94
N GLU A 469 -0.07 25.80 9.91
CA GLU A 469 -0.42 25.74 11.33
C GLU A 469 -0.09 27.07 12.05
N SER A 470 -0.25 27.07 13.37
CA SER A 470 -0.35 28.28 14.18
C SER A 470 1.00 28.89 14.59
N ALA A 471 2.10 28.18 14.42
CA ALA A 471 3.45 28.70 14.62
C ALA A 471 4.16 29.07 13.30
N PRO A 472 5.13 30.01 13.34
CA PRO A 472 5.95 30.36 12.17
C PRO A 472 6.57 29.14 11.47
N GLY A 473 6.36 29.00 10.16
CA GLY A 473 6.85 27.87 9.37
C GLY A 473 6.26 26.51 9.74
N GLN A 474 5.18 26.46 10.52
CA GLN A 474 4.52 25.21 10.91
C GLN A 474 3.55 24.74 9.82
N LEU A 475 3.59 23.44 9.54
CA LEU A 475 2.71 22.76 8.61
C LEU A 475 2.14 21.51 9.27
N GLU A 476 0.94 21.13 8.83
CA GLU A 476 0.33 19.85 9.16
C GLU A 476 0.11 19.03 7.87
N VAL A 477 0.37 17.73 7.95
CA VAL A 477 0.03 16.74 6.93
C VAL A 477 -0.92 15.73 7.54
N VAL A 478 -2.15 15.68 7.03
CA VAL A 478 -3.20 14.75 7.47
C VAL A 478 -3.21 13.53 6.59
N LEU A 479 -2.95 12.36 7.18
CA LEU A 479 -3.01 11.07 6.50
C LEU A 479 -4.44 10.54 6.47
N SER A 480 -4.80 9.84 5.39
CA SER A 480 -6.09 9.14 5.34
C SER A 480 -6.20 8.10 6.45
N TYR A 481 -7.38 8.01 7.04
CA TYR A 481 -7.68 6.96 8.00
C TYR A 481 -7.77 5.58 7.33
N SER A 482 -7.50 4.52 8.09
CA SER A 482 -7.63 3.14 7.60
C SER A 482 -7.97 2.17 8.72
N ASP A 483 -8.61 1.06 8.36
CA ASP A 483 -8.84 -0.09 9.24
C ASP A 483 -7.62 -1.04 9.30
N ASN A 484 -6.62 -0.82 8.46
CA ASN A 484 -5.29 -1.41 8.63
C ASN A 484 -4.42 -0.51 9.53
N VAL A 485 -4.65 -0.61 10.84
CA VAL A 485 -3.96 0.23 11.84
C VAL A 485 -2.45 0.05 11.84
N LEU A 486 -1.96 -1.16 11.57
CA LEU A 486 -0.52 -1.42 11.49
C LEU A 486 0.10 -0.63 10.32
N GLN A 487 -0.57 -0.62 9.17
CA GLN A 487 -0.15 0.20 8.03
C GLN A 487 -0.19 1.70 8.33
N ILE A 488 -1.15 2.19 9.14
CA ILE A 488 -1.16 3.59 9.57
C ILE A 488 0.06 3.92 10.43
N ALA A 489 0.43 3.04 11.36
CA ALA A 489 1.65 3.21 12.15
C ALA A 489 2.92 3.23 11.26
N ASP A 490 3.00 2.29 10.30
CA ASP A 490 4.07 2.24 9.30
C ASP A 490 4.10 3.54 8.46
N ASN A 491 2.94 4.04 8.04
CA ASN A 491 2.79 5.25 7.23
C ASN A 491 3.21 6.53 7.97
N VAL A 492 2.91 6.65 9.27
CA VAL A 492 3.39 7.79 10.08
C VAL A 492 4.91 7.83 10.10
N LEU A 493 5.56 6.68 10.25
CA LEU A 493 7.02 6.58 10.20
C LEU A 493 7.59 6.97 8.83
N PHE A 494 7.03 6.40 7.76
CA PHE A 494 7.45 6.74 6.40
C PHE A 494 7.23 8.22 6.10
N ALA A 495 6.11 8.79 6.52
CA ALA A 495 5.78 10.18 6.27
C ALA A 495 6.76 11.13 6.94
N GLN A 496 7.10 10.89 8.20
CA GLN A 496 8.10 11.69 8.90
C GLN A 496 9.48 11.63 8.22
N GLU A 497 9.92 10.44 7.80
CA GLU A 497 11.20 10.28 7.08
C GLU A 497 11.17 10.99 5.73
N THR A 498 10.09 10.84 4.96
CA THR A 498 9.92 11.51 3.67
C THR A 498 9.92 13.02 3.83
N ILE A 499 9.17 13.58 4.79
CA ILE A 499 9.16 15.01 5.10
C ILE A 499 10.56 15.52 5.46
N ARG A 500 11.30 14.83 6.34
CA ARG A 500 12.69 15.22 6.70
C ARG A 500 13.62 15.26 5.50
N ASN A 501 13.55 14.23 4.65
CA ASN A 501 14.44 14.12 3.51
C ASN A 501 14.05 15.11 2.40
N VAL A 502 12.76 15.29 2.11
CA VAL A 502 12.30 16.31 1.15
C VAL A 502 12.72 17.70 1.63
N ALA A 503 12.54 18.03 2.92
CA ALA A 503 12.98 19.31 3.47
C ALA A 503 14.49 19.52 3.24
N THR A 504 15.29 18.49 3.49
CA THR A 504 16.74 18.53 3.26
C THR A 504 17.09 18.80 1.79
N HIS A 505 16.40 18.16 0.84
CA HIS A 505 16.60 18.40 -0.60
C HIS A 505 16.25 19.83 -1.03
N HIS A 506 15.30 20.46 -0.33
CA HIS A 506 14.93 21.87 -0.53
C HIS A 506 15.79 22.85 0.29
N GLY A 507 16.89 22.40 0.88
CA GLY A 507 17.78 23.26 1.69
C GLY A 507 17.14 23.72 3.01
N MET A 508 16.19 22.95 3.52
CA MET A 508 15.43 23.21 4.75
C MET A 508 15.64 22.06 5.76
N LYS A 509 15.12 22.26 6.97
CA LYS A 509 15.04 21.26 8.04
C LYS A 509 13.59 21.18 8.51
N ALA A 510 13.01 19.98 8.47
CA ALA A 510 11.76 19.70 9.14
C ALA A 510 12.04 19.23 10.57
N VAL A 511 11.45 19.93 11.54
CA VAL A 511 11.62 19.70 12.98
C VAL A 511 10.29 19.24 13.55
N PHE A 512 10.29 18.02 14.09
CA PHE A 512 9.14 17.36 14.73
C PHE A 512 9.13 17.53 16.26
N LEU A 513 10.05 18.35 16.79
CA LEU A 513 10.15 18.61 18.22
C LEU A 513 8.81 19.20 18.72
N PRO A 514 8.24 18.72 19.85
CA PRO A 514 6.92 19.14 20.31
C PRO A 514 6.85 20.66 20.55
N LYS A 515 7.92 21.25 21.06
CA LYS A 515 8.03 22.68 21.30
C LYS A 515 9.40 23.19 20.90
N THR A 516 9.42 24.20 20.05
CA THR A 516 10.64 24.93 19.64
C THR A 516 10.72 26.33 20.27
N SER A 517 9.60 26.85 20.75
CA SER A 517 9.50 28.14 21.45
C SER A 517 8.32 28.09 22.44
N MET A 518 8.52 28.64 23.64
CA MET A 518 7.44 28.81 24.62
C MET A 518 6.41 29.87 24.21
N LEU A 519 6.71 30.66 23.17
CA LEU A 519 5.86 31.75 22.70
C LEU A 519 4.94 31.37 21.52
N SER A 520 5.07 30.16 20.97
CA SER A 520 4.32 29.73 19.79
C SER A 520 3.56 28.42 20.03
N ALA A 521 2.66 28.07 19.11
CA ALA A 521 2.11 26.72 19.02
C ALA A 521 3.24 25.68 18.88
N GLY A 522 2.92 24.43 19.20
CA GLY A 522 3.87 23.31 19.21
C GLY A 522 3.34 22.18 18.35
N ASN A 523 4.22 21.27 17.94
CA ASN A 523 3.89 20.18 17.04
C ASN A 523 3.20 19.02 17.78
N GLY A 524 2.03 18.62 17.31
CA GLY A 524 1.33 17.40 17.68
C GLY A 524 1.43 16.27 16.67
N LEU A 525 0.89 15.12 17.09
CA LEU A 525 0.57 13.97 16.25
C LEU A 525 -0.85 13.52 16.62
N HIS A 526 -1.90 14.25 16.23
CA HIS A 526 -3.24 13.88 16.68
C HIS A 526 -3.68 12.55 16.10
N LEU A 527 -4.26 11.70 16.95
CA LEU A 527 -4.69 10.35 16.57
C LEU A 527 -6.21 10.24 16.66
N HIS A 528 -6.82 9.81 15.56
CA HIS A 528 -8.27 9.67 15.45
C HIS A 528 -8.65 8.21 15.50
N PHE A 529 -9.58 7.84 16.37
CA PHE A 529 -10.02 6.47 16.59
C PHE A 529 -11.51 6.32 16.32
N SER A 530 -11.84 5.30 15.55
CA SER A 530 -13.18 4.72 15.48
C SER A 530 -13.03 3.21 15.33
N PHE A 531 -14.14 2.49 15.27
CA PHE A 531 -14.12 1.05 15.07
C PHE A 531 -15.44 0.57 14.48
N LYS A 532 -15.39 -0.59 13.85
CA LYS A 532 -16.54 -1.30 13.30
C LYS A 532 -16.64 -2.69 13.91
N ASP A 533 -17.85 -3.24 13.96
CA ASP A 533 -18.02 -4.66 14.30
C ASP A 533 -17.47 -5.53 13.15
N ILE A 534 -16.84 -6.66 13.48
CA ILE A 534 -16.30 -7.57 12.46
C ILE A 534 -17.41 -7.97 11.47
N GLY A 535 -17.11 -7.80 10.18
CA GLY A 535 -18.03 -8.13 9.09
C GLY A 535 -19.12 -7.08 8.84
N SER A 536 -19.14 -5.98 9.61
CA SER A 536 -20.02 -4.84 9.40
C SER A 536 -19.27 -3.68 8.73
N PRO A 537 -19.85 -3.01 7.73
CA PRO A 537 -19.29 -1.77 7.19
C PRO A 537 -19.66 -0.54 8.04
N GLN A 538 -20.47 -0.70 9.09
CA GLN A 538 -20.99 0.41 9.89
C GLN A 538 -20.03 0.81 11.01
N ASN A 539 -19.92 2.12 11.23
CA ASN A 539 -19.15 2.69 12.32
C ASN A 539 -19.83 2.42 13.68
N ALA A 540 -19.27 1.49 14.44
CA ALA A 540 -19.78 1.06 15.74
C ALA A 540 -19.40 2.01 16.90
N PHE A 541 -18.56 3.03 16.66
CA PHE A 541 -18.32 4.11 17.61
C PHE A 541 -19.50 5.09 17.67
N SER A 542 -20.24 5.24 16.58
CA SER A 542 -21.36 6.19 16.44
C SER A 542 -22.72 5.54 16.70
N ASP A 543 -23.66 6.29 17.29
CA ASP A 543 -25.06 5.89 17.41
C ASP A 543 -25.97 7.13 17.36
N SER A 544 -26.63 7.31 16.21
CA SER A 544 -27.50 8.47 15.99
C SER A 544 -28.82 8.45 16.76
N SER A 545 -29.16 7.36 17.44
CA SER A 545 -30.33 7.32 18.32
C SER A 545 -30.05 7.94 19.70
N ARG A 546 -28.79 8.16 20.04
CA ARG A 546 -28.35 8.71 21.34
C ARG A 546 -28.14 10.21 21.26
N THR A 547 -28.44 10.92 22.34
CA THR A 547 -28.32 12.39 22.43
C THR A 547 -26.90 12.89 22.18
N THR A 548 -25.89 12.14 22.63
CA THR A 548 -24.47 12.45 22.40
C THR A 548 -24.00 12.09 20.99
N GLY A 549 -24.76 11.26 20.25
CA GLY A 549 -24.34 10.67 18.99
C GLY A 549 -23.28 9.56 19.13
N ILE A 550 -22.82 9.29 20.35
CA ILE A 550 -21.79 8.29 20.67
C ILE A 550 -22.49 7.00 21.07
N SER A 551 -22.07 5.86 20.51
CA SER A 551 -22.60 4.54 20.90
C SER A 551 -22.19 4.17 22.32
N ARG A 552 -22.84 3.17 22.92
CA ARG A 552 -22.40 2.63 24.23
C ARG A 552 -20.95 2.10 24.16
N LYS A 553 -20.56 1.49 23.05
CA LYS A 553 -19.18 1.04 22.84
C LYS A 553 -18.24 2.25 22.76
N GLY A 554 -18.62 3.30 22.03
CA GLY A 554 -17.85 4.54 21.95
C GLY A 554 -17.66 5.19 23.33
N GLU A 555 -18.72 5.25 24.13
CA GLU A 555 -18.67 5.74 25.51
C GLU A 555 -17.70 4.92 26.38
N SER A 556 -17.81 3.59 26.36
CA SER A 556 -16.91 2.72 27.10
C SER A 556 -15.46 2.82 26.65
N PHE A 557 -15.21 2.98 25.35
CA PHE A 557 -13.87 3.17 24.81
C PHE A 557 -13.25 4.48 25.34
N ILE A 558 -13.99 5.59 25.26
CA ILE A 558 -13.52 6.90 25.75
C ILE A 558 -13.25 6.85 27.26
N GLU A 559 -14.12 6.22 28.04
CA GLU A 559 -13.92 6.12 29.48
C GLU A 559 -12.66 5.33 29.84
N GLY A 560 -12.38 4.24 29.12
CA GLY A 560 -11.12 3.51 29.26
C GLY A 560 -9.89 4.37 28.95
N LEU A 561 -9.95 5.23 27.93
CA LEU A 561 -8.88 6.20 27.66
C LEU A 561 -8.69 7.16 28.83
N LEU A 562 -9.78 7.71 29.38
CA LEU A 562 -9.74 8.71 30.45
C LEU A 562 -9.21 8.13 31.78
N ASP A 563 -9.53 6.87 32.09
CA ASP A 563 -9.02 6.19 33.28
C ASP A 563 -7.50 6.02 33.26
N HIS A 564 -6.95 5.74 32.08
CA HIS A 564 -5.53 5.50 31.88
C HIS A 564 -4.76 6.73 31.39
N LEU A 565 -5.44 7.85 31.13
CA LEU A 565 -4.86 9.03 30.49
C LEU A 565 -3.56 9.52 31.14
N PRO A 566 -3.45 9.66 32.48
CA PRO A 566 -2.21 10.08 33.12
C PRO A 566 -1.02 9.15 32.82
N SER A 567 -1.25 7.83 32.77
CA SER A 567 -0.24 6.83 32.45
C SER A 567 0.09 6.81 30.95
N LEU A 568 -0.92 7.01 30.08
CA LEU A 568 -0.77 7.03 28.63
C LEU A 568 0.17 8.16 28.15
N LEU A 569 0.25 9.27 28.89
CA LEU A 569 1.17 10.38 28.55
C LEU A 569 2.62 9.93 28.53
N SER A 570 3.00 8.95 29.35
CA SER A 570 4.37 8.44 29.35
C SER A 570 4.77 7.81 28.01
N PHE A 571 3.81 7.37 27.18
CA PHE A 571 4.02 6.80 25.85
C PHE A 571 3.78 7.79 24.72
N SER A 572 2.72 8.59 24.84
CA SER A 572 2.25 9.54 23.80
C SER A 572 2.94 10.91 23.86
N LEU A 573 3.48 11.27 25.02
CA LEU A 573 4.30 12.46 25.28
C LEU A 573 5.62 12.05 25.95
N PRO A 574 6.50 11.31 25.28
CA PRO A 574 7.49 10.51 25.99
C PRO A 574 8.83 11.22 26.20
N THR A 575 8.93 12.51 25.88
CA THR A 575 10.14 13.32 26.10
C THR A 575 9.86 14.45 27.10
N VAL A 576 10.91 15.01 27.71
CA VAL A 576 10.75 16.20 28.58
C VAL A 576 10.15 17.38 27.80
N ASN A 577 10.50 17.51 26.52
CA ASN A 577 9.96 18.54 25.65
C ASN A 577 8.46 18.40 25.39
N SER A 578 7.94 17.17 25.32
CA SER A 578 6.51 16.88 25.13
C SER A 578 5.62 17.57 26.16
N TYR A 579 6.04 17.62 27.43
CA TYR A 579 5.26 18.24 28.51
C TYR A 579 5.19 19.77 28.43
N ARG A 580 6.02 20.42 27.59
CA ARG A 580 5.88 21.85 27.29
C ARG A 580 4.65 22.16 26.41
N ARG A 581 3.98 21.12 25.90
CA ARG A 581 2.66 21.19 25.24
C ARG A 581 1.50 20.84 26.17
N VAL A 582 1.73 20.54 27.45
CA VAL A 582 0.66 20.22 28.41
C VAL A 582 0.37 21.46 29.25
N GLY A 583 -0.89 21.88 29.32
CA GLY A 583 -1.29 23.00 30.16
C GLY A 583 -2.26 23.98 29.50
N ALA A 584 -2.70 24.96 30.29
CA ALA A 584 -3.67 25.97 29.85
C ALA A 584 -3.12 26.78 28.66
N GLY A 585 -3.95 26.97 27.63
CA GLY A 585 -3.58 27.73 26.43
C GLY A 585 -2.72 26.96 25.42
N CYS A 586 -2.44 25.67 25.64
CA CYS A 586 -1.69 24.83 24.69
C CYS A 586 -2.57 24.09 23.67
N TRP A 587 -3.90 24.26 23.72
CA TRP A 587 -4.89 23.62 22.83
C TRP A 587 -4.88 22.08 22.82
N THR A 588 -4.38 21.50 23.91
CA THR A 588 -4.25 20.05 24.16
C THR A 588 -4.89 19.62 25.50
N GLY A 589 -5.27 20.59 26.35
CA GLY A 589 -5.88 20.37 27.66
C GLY A 589 -4.91 20.41 28.84
N SER A 590 -5.48 20.60 30.04
CA SER A 590 -4.77 20.64 31.32
C SER A 590 -5.30 19.64 32.36
N SER A 591 -6.40 18.96 32.05
CA SER A 591 -7.09 18.05 32.94
C SER A 591 -7.60 16.82 32.19
N VAL A 592 -7.79 15.71 32.92
CA VAL A 592 -8.40 14.48 32.43
C VAL A 592 -9.88 14.72 32.15
N ASP A 593 -10.20 15.04 30.91
CA ASP A 593 -11.55 15.39 30.48
C ASP A 593 -11.77 15.10 28.99
N TRP A 594 -13.03 15.14 28.58
CA TRP A 594 -13.44 15.01 27.20
C TRP A 594 -14.58 15.97 26.87
N SER A 595 -14.73 16.29 25.59
CA SER A 595 -15.80 17.17 25.12
C SER A 595 -16.07 16.95 23.63
N THR A 596 -17.21 17.45 23.16
CA THR A 596 -17.62 17.35 21.75
C THR A 596 -17.21 18.62 21.01
N GLU A 597 -16.45 18.48 19.92
CA GLU A 597 -15.92 19.59 19.09
C GLU A 597 -14.99 20.60 19.80
N ASP A 598 -14.85 20.54 21.12
CA ASP A 598 -13.94 21.41 21.86
C ASP A 598 -12.48 21.01 21.60
N LYS A 599 -11.72 21.94 21.02
CA LYS A 599 -10.30 21.73 20.70
C LYS A 599 -9.38 21.91 21.90
N GLU A 600 -9.87 22.36 23.05
CA GLU A 600 -9.05 22.58 24.25
C GLU A 600 -9.00 21.39 25.21
N VAL A 601 -9.76 20.32 24.95
CA VAL A 601 -9.74 19.08 25.76
C VAL A 601 -8.77 18.05 25.17
N PRO A 602 -8.21 17.14 26.00
CA PRO A 602 -7.28 16.13 25.50
C PRO A 602 -7.93 15.01 24.69
N VAL A 603 -9.21 14.74 24.94
CA VAL A 603 -10.01 13.73 24.22
C VAL A 603 -11.23 14.41 23.61
N ARG A 604 -11.20 14.64 22.30
CA ARG A 604 -12.26 15.36 21.58
C ARG A 604 -13.11 14.40 20.77
N VAL A 605 -14.42 14.41 20.97
CA VAL A 605 -15.34 13.70 20.09
C VAL A 605 -15.60 14.59 18.86
N CYS A 606 -15.21 14.09 17.70
CA CYS A 606 -15.47 14.74 16.42
C CYS A 606 -16.86 14.36 15.91
N VAL A 607 -17.56 15.32 15.32
CA VAL A 607 -18.87 15.10 14.71
C VAL A 607 -18.87 15.53 13.24
N ASP A 608 -19.62 14.79 12.43
CA ASP A 608 -19.91 15.22 11.05
C ASP A 608 -20.68 16.55 11.10
N LEU A 609 -20.18 17.57 10.40
CA LEU A 609 -20.72 18.93 10.49
C LEU A 609 -22.16 19.04 9.94
N ASN A 610 -22.56 18.16 9.04
CA ASN A 610 -23.90 18.17 8.43
C ASN A 610 -24.94 17.47 9.30
N THR A 611 -24.57 16.34 9.90
CA THR A 611 -25.47 15.47 10.65
C THR A 611 -25.35 15.64 12.16
N ARG A 612 -24.28 16.30 12.63
CA ARG A 612 -23.89 16.45 14.04
C ARG A 612 -23.74 15.12 14.77
N LYS A 613 -23.49 14.03 14.03
CA LYS A 613 -23.29 12.69 14.57
C LYS A 613 -21.81 12.46 14.84
N ALA A 614 -21.49 11.84 15.98
CA ALA A 614 -20.12 11.47 16.29
C ALA A 614 -19.55 10.55 15.21
N THR A 615 -18.34 10.84 14.75
CA THR A 615 -17.64 10.07 13.71
C THR A 615 -16.49 9.28 14.33
N ASN A 616 -15.74 9.91 15.22
CA ASN A 616 -14.54 9.36 15.84
C ASN A 616 -14.26 10.12 17.14
N VAL A 617 -13.34 9.58 17.92
CA VAL A 617 -12.67 10.32 18.99
C VAL A 617 -11.27 10.70 18.54
N GLU A 618 -10.84 11.91 18.83
CA GLU A 618 -9.49 12.41 18.64
C GLU A 618 -8.77 12.43 19.99
N TYR A 619 -7.59 11.83 20.03
CA TYR A 619 -6.64 11.89 21.13
C TYR A 619 -5.55 12.91 20.78
N LYS A 620 -5.52 14.02 21.51
CA LYS A 620 -4.67 15.19 21.19
C LYS A 620 -3.31 15.19 21.85
N LEU A 621 -3.20 14.50 22.99
CA LEU A 621 -1.98 14.45 23.81
C LEU A 621 -0.96 13.47 23.24
N ALA A 622 -0.64 13.62 21.97
CA ALA A 622 0.30 12.82 21.21
C ALA A 622 1.25 13.74 20.44
N ASP A 623 2.49 13.31 20.25
CA ASP A 623 3.47 14.00 19.42
C ASP A 623 4.42 13.05 18.70
N ALA A 624 5.06 13.58 17.65
CA ALA A 624 5.90 12.80 16.75
C ALA A 624 7.22 12.29 17.37
N THR A 625 7.50 12.60 18.65
CA THR A 625 8.64 11.99 19.38
C THR A 625 8.29 10.62 19.92
N ALA A 626 7.01 10.24 19.95
CA ALA A 626 6.55 8.93 20.38
C ALA A 626 6.84 7.80 19.39
N ASN A 627 7.11 6.61 19.94
CA ASN A 627 7.10 5.38 19.15
C ASN A 627 5.64 5.05 18.84
N ILE A 628 5.24 5.29 17.60
CA ILE A 628 3.85 5.15 17.15
C ILE A 628 3.23 3.76 17.41
N TYR A 629 4.03 2.69 17.34
CA TYR A 629 3.52 1.34 17.62
C TYR A 629 3.19 1.16 19.09
N LEU A 630 4.09 1.62 19.96
CA LEU A 630 3.92 1.56 21.40
C LEU A 630 2.75 2.46 21.84
N GLU A 631 2.71 3.68 21.32
CA GLU A 631 1.63 4.64 21.57
C GLU A 631 0.26 4.07 21.20
N LEU A 632 0.09 3.59 19.96
CA LEU A 632 -1.17 2.98 19.53
C LEU A 632 -1.51 1.73 20.35
N ALA A 633 -0.54 0.87 20.64
CA ALA A 633 -0.79 -0.34 21.42
C ALA A 633 -1.34 -0.01 22.81
N MET A 634 -0.77 0.99 23.49
CA MET A 634 -1.18 1.39 24.83
C MET A 634 -2.53 2.11 24.82
N ILE A 635 -2.75 3.06 23.89
CA ILE A 635 -4.02 3.79 23.76
C ILE A 635 -5.16 2.83 23.43
N LEU A 636 -4.99 1.95 22.43
CA LEU A 636 -6.01 0.99 22.03
C LEU A 636 -6.31 0.00 23.17
N SER A 637 -5.28 -0.46 23.90
CA SER A 637 -5.48 -1.36 25.05
C SER A 637 -6.28 -0.70 26.17
N ALA A 638 -6.00 0.57 26.49
CA ALA A 638 -6.78 1.33 27.47
C ALA A 638 -8.25 1.45 27.07
N GLY A 639 -8.53 1.81 25.82
CA GLY A 639 -9.90 1.87 25.31
C GLY A 639 -10.59 0.50 25.28
N MET A 640 -9.84 -0.58 24.97
CA MET A 640 -10.36 -1.95 25.04
C MET A 640 -10.70 -2.39 26.46
N GLU A 641 -9.96 -1.94 27.47
CA GLU A 641 -10.27 -2.22 28.89
C GLU A 641 -11.63 -1.63 29.28
N GLY A 642 -11.89 -0.39 28.86
CA GLY A 642 -13.20 0.24 29.00
C GLY A 642 -14.31 -0.54 28.26
N LEU A 643 -14.06 -0.97 27.02
CA LEU A 643 -14.99 -1.81 26.25
C LEU A 643 -15.31 -3.15 26.94
N LYS A 644 -14.29 -3.85 27.47
CA LYS A 644 -14.46 -5.14 28.17
C LYS A 644 -15.29 -5.00 29.44
N SER A 645 -15.08 -3.91 30.16
CA SER A 645 -15.77 -3.63 31.42
C SER A 645 -17.14 -2.95 31.23
N GLY A 646 -17.46 -2.51 30.01
CA GLY A 646 -18.71 -1.83 29.69
C GLY A 646 -18.88 -0.53 30.46
N LYS A 647 -17.78 0.19 30.69
CA LYS A 647 -17.76 1.43 31.49
C LYS A 647 -18.69 2.48 30.89
N GLU A 648 -19.39 3.20 31.75
CA GLU A 648 -20.19 4.36 31.34
C GLU A 648 -19.29 5.59 31.28
N LEU A 649 -19.41 6.36 30.21
CA LEU A 649 -18.63 7.59 30.04
C LEU A 649 -19.01 8.61 31.10
N ARG A 650 -18.00 9.11 31.82
CA ARG A 650 -18.18 10.21 32.77
C ARG A 650 -18.78 11.44 32.08
N PRO A 651 -19.58 12.27 32.78
CA PRO A 651 -20.06 13.52 32.19
C PRO A 651 -18.89 14.44 31.84
N MET A 652 -19.04 15.25 30.79
CA MET A 652 -18.09 16.34 30.47
C MET A 652 -17.94 17.24 31.70
N ALA A 653 -16.73 17.71 32.00
CA ALA A 653 -16.55 18.62 33.13
C ALA A 653 -17.35 19.91 32.90
N SER A 654 -18.05 20.37 33.93
CA SER A 654 -18.63 21.71 33.91
C SER A 654 -17.53 22.75 34.05
N PRO A 655 -17.70 23.99 33.55
CA PRO A 655 -16.72 25.06 33.73
C PRO A 655 -16.34 25.33 35.20
N ASP A 656 -17.22 24.95 36.14
CA ASP A 656 -17.03 25.09 37.58
C ASP A 656 -16.47 23.82 38.28
N ALA A 657 -16.36 22.70 37.58
CA ALA A 657 -15.85 21.44 38.11
C ALA A 657 -14.35 21.29 37.81
N VAL A 658 -13.56 20.99 38.84
CA VAL A 658 -12.12 20.73 38.68
C VAL A 658 -11.94 19.27 38.27
N ALA A 659 -11.79 19.02 36.97
CA ALA A 659 -11.32 17.72 36.48
C ALA A 659 -9.91 17.43 37.01
N ALA A 660 -9.56 16.15 37.15
CA ALA A 660 -8.25 15.75 37.68
C ALA A 660 -7.12 16.33 36.81
N PRO A 661 -6.07 16.94 37.40
CA PRO A 661 -4.98 17.52 36.61
C PRO A 661 -4.20 16.44 35.86
N LEU A 662 -3.70 16.78 34.68
CA LEU A 662 -2.76 15.92 33.94
C LEU A 662 -1.35 16.02 34.54
N PRO A 663 -0.54 14.95 34.46
CA PRO A 663 0.89 15.02 34.75
C PRO A 663 1.56 16.18 34.01
N GLN A 664 2.36 16.97 34.72
CA GLN A 664 3.05 18.15 34.19
C GLN A 664 4.51 17.86 33.79
N SER A 665 4.96 16.61 33.96
CA SER A 665 6.30 16.18 33.59
C SER A 665 6.34 14.71 33.20
N LEU A 666 7.38 14.33 32.45
CA LEU A 666 7.66 12.93 32.11
C LEU A 666 7.78 12.08 33.37
N GLN A 667 8.46 12.59 34.40
CA GLN A 667 8.60 11.88 35.68
C GLN A 667 7.23 11.58 36.32
N GLU A 668 6.33 12.56 36.38
CA GLU A 668 4.99 12.36 36.96
C GLU A 668 4.19 11.30 36.20
N SER A 669 4.23 11.32 34.86
CA SER A 669 3.55 10.30 34.04
C SER A 669 4.12 8.90 34.24
N LEU A 670 5.44 8.78 34.47
CA LEU A 670 6.09 7.51 34.77
C LEU A 670 5.69 6.99 36.16
N GLU A 671 5.51 7.86 37.15
CA GLU A 671 4.95 7.45 38.44
C GLU A 671 3.50 6.99 38.32
N CYS A 672 2.69 7.62 37.46
CA CYS A 672 1.35 7.12 37.15
C CYS A 672 1.42 5.72 36.49
N LEU A 673 2.29 5.54 35.49
CA LEU A 673 2.48 4.24 34.81
C LEU A 673 2.90 3.13 35.79
N LYS A 674 3.82 3.42 36.73
CA LYS A 674 4.27 2.43 37.73
C LYS A 674 3.14 1.93 38.65
N LEU A 675 2.05 2.69 38.77
CA LEU A 675 0.86 2.34 39.55
C LEU A 675 -0.24 1.70 38.68
N ASP A 676 -0.10 1.75 37.35
CA ASP A 676 -1.07 1.26 36.39
C ASP A 676 -0.81 -0.21 36.04
N ASN A 677 -1.33 -1.11 36.89
CA ASN A 677 -1.15 -2.55 36.73
C ASN A 677 -1.66 -3.08 35.39
N PHE A 678 -2.71 -2.45 34.82
CA PHE A 678 -3.26 -2.89 33.55
C PHE A 678 -2.28 -2.60 32.42
N LEU A 679 -1.84 -1.34 32.27
CA LEU A 679 -0.90 -0.97 31.21
C LEU A 679 0.46 -1.68 31.36
N LEU A 680 0.94 -1.88 32.59
CA LEU A 680 2.15 -2.67 32.84
C LEU A 680 1.98 -4.14 32.40
N SER A 681 0.79 -4.72 32.58
CA SER A 681 0.51 -6.08 32.13
C SER A 681 0.47 -6.20 30.60
N VAL A 682 0.01 -5.17 29.89
CA VAL A 682 -0.01 -5.11 28.42
C VAL A 682 1.42 -5.07 27.87
N LEU A 683 2.31 -4.26 28.47
CA LEU A 683 3.72 -4.21 28.09
C LEU A 683 4.44 -5.54 28.35
N GLY A 684 4.09 -6.21 29.44
CA GLY A 684 4.86 -7.32 29.98
C GLY A 684 6.09 -6.84 30.78
N PRO A 685 6.68 -7.71 31.60
CA PRO A 685 7.70 -7.34 32.57
C PRO A 685 9.01 -6.87 31.93
N GLU A 686 9.41 -7.46 30.80
CA GLU A 686 10.68 -7.13 30.12
C GLU A 686 10.62 -5.73 29.51
N LEU A 687 9.59 -5.44 28.71
CA LEU A 687 9.45 -4.17 28.02
C LEU A 687 9.14 -3.04 29.01
N SER A 688 8.28 -3.27 30.02
CA SER A 688 8.00 -2.27 31.06
C SER A 688 9.26 -1.87 31.83
N THR A 689 10.07 -2.85 32.25
CA THR A 689 11.33 -2.59 32.96
C THR A 689 12.29 -1.76 32.10
N ALA A 690 12.46 -2.15 30.83
CA ALA A 690 13.38 -1.46 29.92
C ALA A 690 12.90 -0.05 29.57
N TYR A 691 11.60 0.08 29.25
CA TYR A 691 10.98 1.34 28.90
C TYR A 691 11.10 2.37 30.02
N ILE A 692 10.70 2.01 31.24
CA ILE A 692 10.75 2.89 32.40
C ILE A 692 12.19 3.32 32.68
N ALA A 693 13.15 2.40 32.66
CA ALA A 693 14.56 2.72 32.93
C ALA A 693 15.15 3.73 31.93
N VAL A 694 14.82 3.61 30.64
CA VAL A 694 15.28 4.55 29.61
C VAL A 694 14.60 5.91 29.76
N ARG A 695 13.28 5.95 30.02
CA ARG A 695 12.53 7.21 30.19
C ARG A 695 12.88 7.95 31.47
N GLU A 696 13.20 7.24 32.56
CA GLU A 696 13.75 7.84 33.79
C GLU A 696 15.13 8.45 33.55
N TYR A 697 15.98 7.79 32.76
CA TYR A 697 17.27 8.36 32.37
C TYR A 697 17.07 9.66 31.58
N GLU A 698 16.12 9.70 30.66
CA GLU A 698 15.77 10.91 29.92
C GLU A 698 15.25 12.02 30.84
N ALA A 699 14.29 11.71 31.71
CA ALA A 699 13.71 12.66 32.66
C ALA A 699 14.76 13.30 33.58
N THR A 700 15.80 12.55 33.95
CA THR A 700 16.90 13.03 34.80
C THR A 700 18.00 13.77 34.06
N ASN A 701 18.06 13.68 32.73
CA ASN A 701 19.09 14.30 31.88
C ASN A 701 18.48 15.40 30.99
N GLU A 702 17.51 16.16 31.52
CA GLU A 702 16.88 17.26 30.81
C GLU A 702 17.91 18.34 30.39
N ILE A 703 17.71 18.89 29.21
CA ILE A 703 18.46 20.02 28.69
C ILE A 703 17.51 21.19 28.41
N SER A 704 18.07 22.40 28.27
CA SER A 704 17.25 23.58 27.99
C SER A 704 16.60 23.47 26.60
N LEU A 705 15.45 24.13 26.44
CA LEU A 705 14.71 24.18 25.18
C LEU A 705 15.61 24.62 24.01
N GLU A 706 16.47 25.61 24.23
CA GLU A 706 17.39 26.12 23.21
C GLU A 706 18.34 25.03 22.72
N LYS A 707 18.88 24.20 23.64
CA LYS A 707 19.78 23.11 23.28
C LYS A 707 19.06 21.99 22.53
N GLU A 708 17.81 21.70 22.87
CA GLU A 708 17.01 20.72 22.14
C GLU A 708 16.73 21.19 20.71
N VAL A 709 16.41 22.47 20.55
CA VAL A 709 16.19 23.10 19.24
C VAL A 709 17.49 23.12 18.42
N GLU A 710 18.62 23.49 19.02
CA GLU A 710 19.94 23.45 18.37
C GLU A 710 20.28 22.03 17.89
N ALA A 711 20.07 21.03 18.75
CA ALA A 711 20.28 19.62 18.42
C ALA A 711 19.36 19.15 17.28
N ALA A 712 18.08 19.52 17.31
CA ALA A 712 17.11 19.16 16.28
C ALA A 712 17.42 19.82 14.92
N LEU A 713 17.98 21.03 14.93
CA LEU A 713 18.38 21.75 13.71
C LEU A 713 19.72 21.26 13.14
N GLY A 714 20.52 20.54 13.92
CA GLY A 714 21.81 20.01 13.51
C GLY A 714 22.93 21.05 13.48
N ASN A 715 22.77 22.15 14.22
CA ASN A 715 23.84 23.13 14.47
C ASN A 715 24.65 22.68 15.68
N ALA A 716 25.64 21.82 15.48
CA ALA A 716 26.68 21.51 16.46
C ALA A 716 28.05 21.87 15.91
#